data_AF-A0A8H3WSW5-F1
#
_entry.id   AF-A0A8H3WSW5-F1
#
_cell.length_a   1.000
_cell.length_b   1.000
_cell.length_c   1.000
_cell.angle_alpha   90.00
_cell.angle_beta   90.00
_cell.angle_gamma   90.00
#
_symmetry.space_group_name_H-M   'P 1'
#
loop_
_entity.id
_entity.type
_entity.pdbx_description
1 polymer ?
#
loop_
_entity_poly.entity_id
_entity_poly.type
_entity_poly.pdbx_seq_one_letter_code
_entity_poly.pdbx_strand_id
1 'polypeptide(L)'
;QEPHHLAHSPKMALPDLPPNYLKALELIDEAHKQDPRPSTAAADITFELHYAHKMTRWLAVRCPTAPPVLQLACRAQHFRRWEIPRNTYPMTRPGYLTWRAKLKSQAAMQVAELLSSSAEIQPPLPAEDVDRVAALIRKENLSKDEETQVLEDVACLVFLDDQFDDFESKEEIDEAKIIGILQKTWAKMSEPGRQIALKMNHSERALTVPARGQAYKYVIIIARYQHVSAFTSTTTRLTMPPTLTPAEISKHNTLNDIWLVIDGNVWDFSDFVREHPGGIAVILQCAGKDATDVYSEVHGPNLVKSTLPAAHLRGVLTPGAAMPKPKQTQHAQPANITSPEDERKDERKVPPPPPSKPPLDTLISAHDFEQAASTSFTPKAWAFVSSAATDLHTKRLNASAYSLIGLRPRVLVDVSAVDTSTTMLANPMRSPIFCPPTAMARLFHPDGEKELGRGCKAAGIPQGVSVSASFPLAEILAAHAAFSPPKPYDVPVFFQLYVDKNRANSERLIRSAQAQGAKALFLTIDAPIPGKREADERVRSDASIGSSPISGAKAGNDAKGGAIGRIMGDYIDASVNWSDIAWLRRTVPGMPIVLKGIQTWMDAERAAAAGVEAIVLSNHGGRSLDTSPATVMVLLELQKNCPHVFDKLEVYVDGGISRGTDIFKALCLGAKAVGVGRGLLYALNYGAEGVERYVEILRDELETTMKMCGVTSLDQVHPGFLNTLAVDQFVPGREENPNTPWRRDRQSRL
;
A
#
# COMPACT_ATOMS: atom_id res chain seq x y z
N GLN A 1 1.39 -54.34 17.49
CA GLN A 1 2.22 -54.03 18.67
C GLN A 1 2.14 -52.53 18.86
N GLU A 2 1.41 -52.06 19.86
CA GLU A 2 1.29 -50.62 20.16
C GLU A 2 2.66 -50.05 20.56
N PRO A 3 3.09 -48.90 20.00
CA PRO A 3 4.28 -48.23 20.48
C PRO A 3 4.01 -47.58 21.83
N HIS A 4 4.85 -47.93 22.80
CA HIS A 4 4.87 -47.49 24.19
C HIS A 4 5.04 -45.96 24.34
N HIS A 5 3.97 -45.16 24.28
CA HIS A 5 3.98 -43.81 24.84
C HIS A 5 2.65 -43.49 25.54
N LEU A 6 2.71 -43.25 26.86
CA LEU A 6 1.60 -42.99 27.80
C LEU A 6 0.95 -44.25 28.44
N ALA A 7 1.75 -45.23 28.86
CA ALA A 7 1.33 -46.11 29.94
C ALA A 7 1.59 -45.37 31.27
N HIS A 8 0.51 -45.02 31.99
CA HIS A 8 0.44 -44.42 33.34
C HIS A 8 -0.08 -42.96 33.41
N SER A 9 -1.30 -42.74 32.93
CA SER A 9 -2.15 -41.64 33.42
C SER A 9 -3.60 -42.14 33.52
N PRO A 10 -4.36 -41.74 34.55
CA PRO A 10 -5.76 -42.17 34.73
C PRO A 10 -6.57 -41.80 33.48
N LYS A 11 -7.57 -42.60 33.10
CA LYS A 11 -8.46 -42.33 31.97
C LYS A 11 -9.03 -40.91 32.08
N MET A 12 -8.43 -39.95 31.37
CA MET A 12 -8.93 -38.58 31.30
C MET A 12 -10.12 -38.57 30.35
N ALA A 13 -11.30 -38.81 30.90
CA ALA A 13 -12.56 -38.68 30.19
C ALA A 13 -13.13 -37.27 30.41
N LEU A 14 -13.67 -36.66 29.37
CA LEU A 14 -14.44 -35.42 29.48
C LEU A 14 -15.79 -35.68 30.17
N PRO A 15 -16.43 -34.65 30.75
CA PRO A 15 -17.77 -34.79 31.33
C PRO A 15 -18.78 -35.27 30.28
N ASP A 16 -19.71 -36.14 30.69
CA ASP A 16 -20.77 -36.65 29.83
C ASP A 16 -21.62 -35.48 29.27
N LEU A 17 -21.91 -35.55 27.98
CA LEU A 17 -22.75 -34.56 27.30
C LEU A 17 -24.23 -34.87 27.52
N PRO A 18 -25.09 -33.85 27.70
CA PRO A 18 -26.53 -34.04 27.63
C PRO A 18 -26.96 -34.68 26.28
N PRO A 19 -28.08 -35.42 26.22
CA PRO A 19 -28.46 -36.19 25.03
C PRO A 19 -28.48 -35.41 23.71
N ASN A 20 -28.93 -34.15 23.74
CA ASN A 20 -28.95 -33.27 22.57
C ASN A 20 -27.54 -32.82 22.13
N TYR A 21 -26.63 -32.54 23.06
CA TYR A 21 -25.22 -32.23 22.72
C TYR A 21 -24.46 -33.48 22.25
N LEU A 22 -24.76 -34.65 22.81
CA LEU A 22 -24.20 -35.91 22.33
C LEU A 22 -24.62 -36.17 20.88
N LYS A 23 -25.91 -35.96 20.57
CA LYS A 23 -26.42 -36.11 19.20
C LYS A 23 -25.81 -35.07 18.24
N ALA A 24 -25.63 -33.82 18.68
CA ALA A 24 -24.89 -32.82 17.93
C ALA A 24 -23.45 -33.25 17.61
N LEU A 25 -22.76 -33.85 18.58
CA LEU A 25 -21.41 -34.38 18.41
C LEU A 25 -21.37 -35.52 17.38
N GLU A 26 -22.35 -36.45 17.42
CA GLU A 26 -22.48 -37.52 16.43
C GLU A 26 -22.68 -37.00 15.00
N LEU A 27 -23.48 -35.95 14.82
CA LEU A 27 -23.70 -35.32 13.52
C LEU A 27 -22.43 -34.62 12.99
N ILE A 28 -21.63 -34.02 13.88
CA ILE A 28 -20.33 -33.46 13.53
C ILE A 28 -19.38 -34.58 13.08
N ASP A 29 -19.34 -35.70 13.80
CA ASP A 29 -18.52 -36.86 13.42
C ASP A 29 -18.96 -37.45 12.08
N GLU A 30 -20.27 -37.55 11.83
CA GLU A 30 -20.81 -38.04 10.55
C GLU A 30 -20.44 -37.12 9.38
N ALA A 31 -20.42 -35.80 9.61
CA ALA A 31 -19.91 -34.87 8.62
C ALA A 31 -18.40 -35.07 8.37
N HIS A 32 -17.58 -35.25 9.40
CA HIS A 32 -16.15 -35.52 9.22
C HIS A 32 -15.84 -36.84 8.50
N LYS A 33 -16.71 -37.86 8.60
CA LYS A 33 -16.60 -39.10 7.81
C LYS A 33 -16.75 -38.89 6.30
N GLN A 34 -17.27 -37.74 5.87
CA GLN A 34 -17.39 -37.40 4.45
C GLN A 34 -16.07 -36.89 3.85
N ASP A 35 -15.01 -36.68 4.65
CA ASP A 35 -13.68 -36.32 4.15
C ASP A 35 -13.12 -37.46 3.28
N PRO A 36 -12.81 -37.22 1.99
CA PRO A 36 -12.32 -38.26 1.09
C PRO A 36 -10.89 -38.72 1.39
N ARG A 37 -10.17 -38.07 2.32
CA ARG A 37 -8.77 -38.38 2.64
C ARG A 37 -8.68 -39.41 3.78
N PRO A 38 -7.92 -40.50 3.62
CA PRO A 38 -7.67 -41.45 4.70
C PRO A 38 -6.75 -40.85 5.77
N SER A 39 -6.89 -41.29 7.03
CA SER A 39 -5.95 -40.96 8.10
C SER A 39 -4.61 -41.68 7.90
N THR A 40 -3.50 -41.04 8.31
CA THR A 40 -2.15 -41.61 8.26
C THR A 40 -1.91 -42.65 9.36
N ALA A 41 -2.72 -42.67 10.41
CA ALA A 41 -2.52 -43.54 11.59
C ALA A 41 -3.40 -44.80 11.60
N ALA A 42 -4.52 -44.83 10.87
CA ALA A 42 -5.42 -45.98 10.77
C ALA A 42 -6.21 -45.95 9.46
N ALA A 43 -6.20 -47.06 8.71
CA ALA A 43 -6.78 -47.15 7.37
C ALA A 43 -8.31 -46.99 7.33
N ASP A 44 -9.00 -47.22 8.45
CA ASP A 44 -10.47 -47.29 8.53
C ASP A 44 -11.13 -45.98 9.03
N ILE A 45 -10.37 -44.89 9.19
CA ILE A 45 -10.87 -43.59 9.65
C ILE A 45 -10.43 -42.44 8.73
N THR A 46 -11.32 -41.49 8.46
CA THR A 46 -11.01 -40.33 7.62
C THR A 46 -10.13 -39.32 8.35
N PHE A 47 -9.40 -38.49 7.60
CA PHE A 47 -8.42 -37.54 8.14
C PHE A 47 -9.05 -36.55 9.12
N GLU A 48 -10.16 -35.90 8.76
CA GLU A 48 -10.83 -34.96 9.67
C GLU A 48 -11.47 -35.63 10.88
N LEU A 49 -12.01 -36.85 10.76
CA LEU A 49 -12.57 -37.56 11.92
C LEU A 49 -11.46 -37.96 12.90
N HIS A 50 -10.29 -38.39 12.39
CA HIS A 50 -9.11 -38.64 13.21
C HIS A 50 -8.65 -37.37 13.94
N TYR A 51 -8.56 -36.24 13.21
CA TYR A 51 -8.20 -34.95 13.79
C TYR A 51 -9.20 -34.52 14.89
N ALA A 52 -10.50 -34.70 14.67
CA ALA A 52 -11.56 -34.38 15.63
C ALA A 52 -11.46 -35.22 16.93
N HIS A 53 -11.13 -36.51 16.82
CA HIS A 53 -10.85 -37.37 17.97
C HIS A 53 -9.62 -36.91 18.75
N LYS A 54 -8.55 -36.50 18.06
CA LYS A 54 -7.34 -35.94 18.68
C LYS A 54 -7.63 -34.62 19.41
N MET A 55 -8.42 -33.73 18.81
CA MET A 55 -8.90 -32.50 19.48
C MET A 55 -9.60 -32.83 20.79
N THR A 56 -10.50 -33.81 20.80
CA THR A 56 -11.22 -34.24 22.00
C THR A 56 -10.27 -34.81 23.06
N ARG A 57 -9.31 -35.65 22.66
CA ARG A 57 -8.30 -36.22 23.57
C ARG A 57 -7.45 -35.13 24.22
N TRP A 58 -6.95 -34.18 23.44
CA TRP A 58 -6.13 -33.08 23.97
C TRP A 58 -6.95 -32.07 24.77
N LEU A 59 -8.24 -31.90 24.47
CA LEU A 59 -9.16 -31.14 25.32
C LEU A 59 -9.31 -31.79 26.70
N ALA A 60 -9.45 -33.12 26.78
CA ALA A 60 -9.52 -33.84 28.05
C ALA A 60 -8.26 -33.65 28.92
N VAL A 61 -7.10 -33.43 28.29
CA VAL A 61 -5.84 -33.13 28.98
C VAL A 61 -5.79 -31.67 29.42
N ARG A 62 -6.16 -30.74 28.51
CA ARG A 62 -5.99 -29.29 28.72
C ARG A 62 -7.07 -28.68 29.60
N CYS A 63 -8.29 -29.19 29.52
CA CYS A 63 -9.45 -28.75 30.28
C CYS A 63 -10.35 -29.97 30.57
N PRO A 64 -10.02 -30.79 31.60
CA PRO A 64 -10.80 -31.98 31.95
C PRO A 64 -12.25 -31.68 32.33
N THR A 65 -12.57 -30.42 32.65
CA THR A 65 -13.91 -29.94 33.00
C THR A 65 -14.57 -29.15 31.87
N ALA A 66 -14.17 -29.37 30.61
CA ALA A 66 -14.66 -28.58 29.49
C ALA A 66 -16.19 -28.65 29.36
N PRO A 67 -16.88 -27.50 29.26
CA PRO A 67 -18.33 -27.46 29.13
C PRO A 67 -18.79 -27.99 27.76
N PRO A 68 -20.07 -28.41 27.63
CA PRO A 68 -20.61 -29.00 26.40
C PRO A 68 -20.31 -28.22 25.12
N VAL A 69 -20.44 -26.89 25.17
CA VAL A 69 -20.17 -25.98 24.05
C VAL A 69 -18.71 -26.04 23.59
N LEU A 70 -17.76 -26.04 24.51
CA LEU A 70 -16.33 -26.14 24.19
C LEU A 70 -15.98 -27.53 23.63
N GLN A 71 -16.63 -28.58 24.12
CA GLN A 71 -16.47 -29.93 23.59
C GLN A 71 -16.94 -30.00 22.12
N LEU A 72 -18.11 -29.44 21.80
CA LEU A 72 -18.61 -29.36 20.42
C LEU A 72 -17.70 -28.52 19.52
N ALA A 73 -17.25 -27.35 19.98
CA ALA A 73 -16.38 -26.48 19.19
C ALA A 73 -15.00 -27.11 18.91
N CYS A 74 -14.40 -27.78 19.90
CA CYS A 74 -13.15 -28.51 19.71
C CYS A 74 -13.35 -29.69 18.76
N ARG A 75 -14.45 -30.42 18.89
CA ARG A 75 -14.77 -31.54 17.99
C ARG A 75 -14.94 -31.06 16.55
N ALA A 76 -15.60 -29.92 16.34
CA ALA A 76 -15.86 -29.33 15.03
C ALA A 76 -14.67 -28.53 14.44
N GLN A 77 -13.49 -28.56 15.06
CA GLN A 77 -12.36 -27.80 14.55
C GLN A 77 -11.88 -28.38 13.20
N HIS A 78 -11.74 -27.50 12.20
CA HIS A 78 -11.49 -27.85 10.78
C HIS A 78 -12.67 -28.47 10.03
N PHE A 79 -13.91 -28.33 10.52
CA PHE A 79 -15.11 -28.83 9.86
C PHE A 79 -15.13 -28.59 8.34
N ARG A 80 -15.21 -29.68 7.56
CA ARG A 80 -15.35 -29.68 6.09
C ARG A 80 -14.25 -28.91 5.37
N ARG A 81 -13.03 -28.89 5.92
CA ARG A 81 -11.91 -28.13 5.36
C ARG A 81 -11.48 -28.64 3.99
N TRP A 82 -11.73 -29.91 3.65
CA TRP A 82 -11.47 -30.45 2.31
C TRP A 82 -12.30 -29.80 1.19
N GLU A 83 -13.45 -29.18 1.50
CA GLU A 83 -14.31 -28.49 0.52
C GLU A 83 -13.66 -27.21 -0.03
N ILE A 84 -12.64 -26.67 0.66
CA ILE A 84 -11.85 -25.51 0.21
C ILE A 84 -10.38 -25.91 0.08
N PRO A 85 -9.96 -26.56 -1.02
CA PRO A 85 -8.57 -27.00 -1.19
C PRO A 85 -7.58 -25.83 -1.22
N ARG A 86 -6.41 -25.97 -0.59
CA ARG A 86 -5.39 -24.91 -0.52
C ARG A 86 -4.93 -24.43 -1.90
N ASN A 87 -4.94 -25.29 -2.91
CA ASN A 87 -4.53 -24.97 -4.28
C ASN A 87 -5.51 -24.06 -5.05
N THR A 88 -6.71 -23.82 -4.52
CA THR A 88 -7.67 -22.84 -5.10
C THR A 88 -7.34 -21.38 -4.76
N TYR A 89 -6.31 -21.14 -3.95
CA TYR A 89 -5.83 -19.81 -3.57
C TYR A 89 -4.36 -19.62 -3.98
N PRO A 90 -3.90 -18.38 -4.27
CA PRO A 90 -2.50 -18.13 -4.64
C PRO A 90 -1.51 -18.74 -3.63
N MET A 91 -0.40 -19.33 -4.12
CA MET A 91 0.66 -19.93 -3.28
C MET A 91 1.57 -18.89 -2.63
N THR A 92 0.97 -17.83 -2.12
CA THR A 92 1.63 -16.70 -1.44
C THR A 92 1.18 -16.64 0.02
N ARG A 93 1.92 -15.91 0.86
CA ARG A 93 1.54 -15.70 2.26
C ARG A 93 0.16 -15.02 2.38
N PRO A 94 -0.19 -13.97 1.61
CA PRO A 94 -1.54 -13.43 1.60
C PRO A 94 -2.60 -14.44 1.16
N GLY A 95 -2.35 -15.21 0.09
CA GLY A 95 -3.28 -16.25 -0.37
C GLY A 95 -3.55 -17.31 0.70
N TYR A 96 -2.52 -17.71 1.45
CA TYR A 96 -2.67 -18.59 2.62
C TYR A 96 -3.51 -17.95 3.74
N LEU A 97 -3.33 -16.66 4.03
CA LEU A 97 -4.09 -15.96 5.06
C LEU A 97 -5.57 -15.80 4.67
N THR A 98 -5.86 -15.47 3.41
CA THR A 98 -7.23 -15.41 2.86
C THR A 98 -7.91 -16.77 2.91
N TRP A 99 -7.22 -17.82 2.44
CA TRP A 99 -7.71 -19.19 2.51
C TRP A 99 -8.05 -19.60 3.95
N ARG A 100 -7.15 -19.31 4.89
CA ARG A 100 -7.35 -19.63 6.31
C ARG A 100 -8.51 -18.86 6.94
N ALA A 101 -8.71 -17.59 6.59
CA ALA A 101 -9.85 -16.80 7.06
C ALA A 101 -11.17 -17.36 6.51
N LYS A 102 -11.22 -17.72 5.22
CA LYS A 102 -12.40 -18.34 4.60
C LYS A 102 -12.75 -19.68 5.24
N LEU A 103 -11.76 -20.53 5.52
CA LEU A 103 -11.97 -21.81 6.21
C LEU A 103 -12.64 -21.65 7.57
N LYS A 104 -12.16 -20.71 8.41
CA LYS A 104 -12.76 -20.45 9.72
C LYS A 104 -14.19 -19.96 9.61
N SER A 105 -14.45 -19.04 8.67
CA SER A 105 -15.78 -18.47 8.46
C SER A 105 -16.77 -19.53 7.96
N GLN A 106 -16.35 -20.39 7.01
CA GLN A 106 -17.20 -21.44 6.46
C GLN A 106 -17.49 -22.53 7.50
N ALA A 107 -16.45 -23.01 8.21
CA ALA A 107 -16.63 -24.02 9.25
C ALA A 107 -17.61 -23.56 10.33
N ALA A 108 -17.46 -22.32 10.82
CA ALA A 108 -18.36 -21.78 11.85
C ALA A 108 -19.81 -21.63 11.34
N MET A 109 -20.00 -21.20 10.10
CA MET A 109 -21.32 -21.07 9.48
C MET A 109 -22.00 -22.42 9.28
N GLN A 110 -21.28 -23.39 8.70
CA GLN A 110 -21.82 -24.73 8.43
C GLN A 110 -22.10 -25.52 9.71
N VAL A 111 -21.27 -25.36 10.75
CA VAL A 111 -21.54 -25.98 12.06
C VAL A 111 -22.74 -25.32 12.71
N ALA A 112 -22.86 -23.99 12.69
CA ALA A 112 -24.04 -23.32 13.22
C ALA A 112 -25.33 -23.77 12.50
N GLU A 113 -25.29 -23.89 11.18
CA GLU A 113 -26.40 -24.42 10.38
C GLU A 113 -26.74 -25.87 10.73
N LEU A 114 -25.74 -26.75 10.83
CA LEU A 114 -25.94 -28.16 11.22
C LEU A 114 -26.60 -28.29 12.60
N LEU A 115 -26.12 -27.51 13.57
CA LEU A 115 -26.58 -27.57 14.96
C LEU A 115 -27.96 -26.95 15.16
N SER A 116 -28.36 -25.98 14.33
CA SER A 116 -29.65 -25.29 14.42
C SER A 116 -30.76 -25.91 13.56
N SER A 117 -30.41 -26.56 12.46
CA SER A 117 -31.39 -27.10 11.49
C SER A 117 -31.69 -28.59 11.63
N SER A 118 -30.86 -29.34 12.37
CA SER A 118 -31.04 -30.80 12.49
C SER A 118 -32.20 -31.17 13.40
N ALA A 119 -33.24 -31.78 12.81
CA ALA A 119 -34.40 -32.29 13.54
C ALA A 119 -34.05 -33.44 14.51
N GLU A 120 -32.89 -34.08 14.33
CA GLU A 120 -32.44 -35.20 15.16
C GLU A 120 -31.95 -34.76 16.55
N ILE A 121 -31.61 -33.48 16.74
CA ILE A 121 -31.15 -32.93 18.02
C ILE A 121 -32.38 -32.58 18.87
N GLN A 122 -32.71 -33.44 19.85
CA GLN A 122 -33.87 -33.25 20.72
C GLN A 122 -33.51 -33.32 22.22
N PRO A 123 -33.86 -32.30 23.03
CA PRO A 123 -34.42 -31.01 22.61
C PRO A 123 -33.41 -30.17 21.81
N PRO A 124 -33.84 -29.20 20.99
CA PRO A 124 -32.94 -28.33 20.22
C PRO A 124 -31.90 -27.66 21.13
N LEU A 125 -30.69 -27.44 20.60
CA LEU A 125 -29.67 -26.67 21.32
C LEU A 125 -30.13 -25.21 21.47
N PRO A 126 -29.87 -24.56 22.62
CA PRO A 126 -30.07 -23.12 22.77
C PRO A 126 -29.32 -22.34 21.69
N ALA A 127 -29.96 -21.29 21.14
CA ALA A 127 -29.35 -20.47 20.09
C ALA A 127 -28.02 -19.82 20.54
N GLU A 128 -27.95 -19.42 21.82
CA GLU A 128 -26.74 -18.86 22.42
C GLU A 128 -25.56 -19.85 22.41
N ASP A 129 -25.83 -21.15 22.57
CA ASP A 129 -24.79 -22.18 22.52
C ASP A 129 -24.31 -22.42 21.10
N VAL A 130 -25.23 -22.42 20.12
CA VAL A 130 -24.88 -22.55 18.71
C VAL A 130 -24.00 -21.37 18.27
N ASP A 131 -24.39 -20.15 18.64
CA ASP A 131 -23.62 -18.93 18.38
C ASP A 131 -22.25 -18.99 19.06
N ARG A 132 -22.20 -19.49 20.30
CA ARG A 132 -20.97 -19.66 21.05
C ARG A 132 -20.03 -20.69 20.42
N VAL A 133 -20.53 -21.84 19.98
CA VAL A 133 -19.76 -22.83 19.20
C VAL A 133 -19.15 -22.18 17.96
N ALA A 134 -19.94 -21.40 17.21
CA ALA A 134 -19.49 -20.72 16.00
C ALA A 134 -18.40 -19.67 16.30
N ALA A 135 -18.55 -18.89 17.37
CA ALA A 135 -17.56 -17.91 17.81
C ALA A 135 -16.22 -18.56 18.21
N LEU A 136 -16.28 -19.70 18.93
CA LEU A 136 -15.10 -20.49 19.30
C LEU A 136 -14.35 -21.02 18.07
N ILE A 137 -15.06 -21.53 17.05
CA ILE A 137 -14.46 -21.99 15.78
C ILE A 137 -13.75 -20.84 15.04
N ARG A 138 -14.35 -19.64 15.03
CA ARG A 138 -13.73 -18.43 14.46
C ARG A 138 -12.53 -17.94 15.29
N LYS A 139 -12.45 -18.37 16.55
CA LYS A 139 -11.47 -17.97 17.56
C LYS A 139 -11.60 -16.49 17.93
N GLU A 140 -12.83 -16.05 18.10
CA GLU A 140 -13.13 -14.68 18.52
C GLU A 140 -12.57 -14.41 19.93
N ASN A 141 -12.04 -13.20 20.13
CA ASN A 141 -11.47 -12.75 21.41
C ASN A 141 -10.35 -13.65 21.96
N LEU A 142 -9.56 -14.32 21.09
CA LEU A 142 -8.37 -15.07 21.47
C LEU A 142 -7.48 -14.25 22.43
N SER A 143 -6.97 -14.88 23.48
CA SER A 143 -6.25 -14.29 24.64
C SER A 143 -7.06 -13.51 25.67
N LYS A 144 -8.30 -13.10 25.35
CA LYS A 144 -9.24 -12.46 26.30
C LYS A 144 -10.34 -13.41 26.77
N ASP A 145 -10.68 -14.39 25.95
CA ASP A 145 -11.65 -15.44 26.21
C ASP A 145 -10.91 -16.76 26.55
N GLU A 146 -11.17 -17.29 27.74
CA GLU A 146 -10.48 -18.47 28.26
C GLU A 146 -10.77 -19.73 27.42
N GLU A 147 -12.01 -19.95 27.01
CA GLU A 147 -12.38 -21.13 26.22
C GLU A 147 -11.81 -21.05 24.80
N THR A 148 -11.79 -19.85 24.19
CA THR A 148 -11.10 -19.64 22.90
C THR A 148 -9.60 -19.94 23.02
N GLN A 149 -8.98 -19.54 24.12
CA GLN A 149 -7.57 -19.84 24.38
C GLN A 149 -7.33 -21.33 24.62
N VAL A 150 -8.21 -22.02 25.34
CA VAL A 150 -8.17 -23.49 25.50
C VAL A 150 -8.25 -24.19 24.15
N LEU A 151 -9.16 -23.78 23.26
CA LEU A 151 -9.29 -24.34 21.92
C LEU A 151 -8.02 -24.14 21.08
N GLU A 152 -7.38 -22.95 21.15
CA GLU A 152 -6.11 -22.71 20.46
C GLU A 152 -4.96 -23.56 21.03
N ASP A 153 -4.90 -23.74 22.35
CA ASP A 153 -3.92 -24.62 23.00
C ASP A 153 -4.08 -26.06 22.51
N VAL A 154 -5.32 -26.59 22.52
CA VAL A 154 -5.64 -27.93 22.04
C VAL A 154 -5.25 -28.11 20.57
N ALA A 155 -5.56 -27.13 19.71
CA ALA A 155 -5.17 -27.19 18.30
C ALA A 155 -3.64 -27.19 18.10
N CYS A 156 -2.89 -26.46 18.94
CA CYS A 156 -1.43 -26.47 18.92
C CYS A 156 -0.86 -27.82 19.39
N LEU A 157 -1.46 -28.42 20.43
CA LEU A 157 -1.07 -29.74 20.94
C LEU A 157 -1.32 -30.83 19.89
N VAL A 158 -2.46 -30.82 19.20
CA VAL A 158 -2.76 -31.75 18.11
C VAL A 158 -1.77 -31.59 16.95
N PHE A 159 -1.40 -30.36 16.60
CA PHE A 159 -0.36 -30.13 15.59
C PHE A 159 0.98 -30.77 15.98
N LEU A 160 1.41 -30.60 17.23
CA LEU A 160 2.67 -31.18 17.74
C LEU A 160 2.63 -32.70 17.86
N ASP A 161 1.48 -33.29 18.19
CA ASP A 161 1.29 -34.73 18.40
C ASP A 161 1.10 -35.53 17.11
N ASP A 162 0.44 -34.95 16.09
CA ASP A 162 -0.10 -35.73 14.96
C ASP A 162 0.31 -35.20 13.58
N GLN A 163 0.66 -33.91 13.47
CA GLN A 163 0.97 -33.29 12.17
C GLN A 163 2.42 -32.87 12.01
N PHE A 164 3.17 -32.80 13.11
CA PHE A 164 4.52 -32.24 13.10
C PHE A 164 5.54 -33.19 12.46
N ASP A 165 5.49 -34.49 12.78
CA ASP A 165 6.40 -35.50 12.21
C ASP A 165 6.26 -35.59 10.67
N ASP A 166 5.02 -35.63 10.16
CA ASP A 166 4.71 -35.60 8.71
C ASP A 166 5.07 -34.26 8.05
N PHE A 167 5.07 -33.17 8.82
CA PHE A 167 5.46 -31.86 8.35
C PHE A 167 6.99 -31.75 8.25
N GLU A 168 7.72 -32.21 9.26
CA GLU A 168 9.18 -32.23 9.32
C GLU A 168 9.79 -33.17 8.26
N SER A 169 9.11 -34.27 7.91
CA SER A 169 9.64 -35.25 6.96
C SER A 169 9.71 -34.78 5.50
N LYS A 170 9.25 -33.56 5.17
CA LYS A 170 9.22 -33.02 3.81
C LYS A 170 10.57 -32.40 3.42
N GLU A 171 11.16 -32.85 2.32
CA GLU A 171 12.49 -32.41 1.85
C GLU A 171 12.61 -30.90 1.58
N GLU A 172 11.49 -30.24 1.30
CA GLU A 172 11.41 -28.80 0.99
C GLU A 172 11.45 -27.87 2.23
N ILE A 173 11.57 -28.43 3.44
CA ILE A 173 11.48 -27.69 4.69
C ILE A 173 12.84 -27.66 5.38
N ASP A 174 13.46 -26.48 5.37
CA ASP A 174 14.72 -26.23 6.08
C ASP A 174 14.54 -26.04 7.59
N GLU A 175 15.64 -26.13 8.32
CA GLU A 175 15.68 -26.00 9.78
C GLU A 175 15.16 -24.64 10.27
N ALA A 176 15.46 -23.57 9.54
CA ALA A 176 15.00 -22.22 9.90
C ALA A 176 13.47 -22.11 9.86
N LYS A 177 12.83 -22.74 8.87
CA LYS A 177 11.38 -22.82 8.73
C LYS A 177 10.74 -23.69 9.81
N ILE A 178 11.38 -24.79 10.20
CA ILE A 178 10.94 -25.64 11.34
C ILE A 178 10.96 -24.83 12.64
N ILE A 179 12.09 -24.18 12.97
CA ILE A 179 12.24 -23.34 14.16
C ILE A 179 11.20 -22.22 14.18
N GLY A 180 11.02 -21.55 13.04
CA GLY A 180 10.05 -20.46 12.92
C GLY A 180 8.59 -20.91 13.12
N ILE A 181 8.26 -22.16 12.81
CA ILE A 181 6.91 -22.73 13.05
C ILE A 181 6.75 -23.10 14.52
N LEU A 182 7.74 -23.75 15.11
CA LEU A 182 7.72 -24.09 16.54
C LEU A 182 7.63 -22.84 17.42
N GLN A 183 8.37 -21.77 17.11
CA GLN A 183 8.26 -20.48 17.80
C GLN A 183 6.86 -19.88 17.71
N LYS A 184 6.22 -19.95 16.53
CA LYS A 184 4.85 -19.45 16.33
C LYS A 184 3.82 -20.31 17.05
N THR A 185 4.00 -21.63 17.09
CA THR A 185 3.14 -22.55 17.85
C THR A 185 3.28 -22.28 19.34
N TRP A 186 4.50 -22.11 19.85
CA TRP A 186 4.77 -21.74 21.24
C TRP A 186 4.15 -20.40 21.66
N ALA A 187 4.25 -19.39 20.80
CA ALA A 187 3.72 -18.06 21.07
C ALA A 187 2.19 -18.00 21.15
N LYS A 188 1.48 -18.92 20.48
CA LYS A 188 0.01 -19.00 20.51
C LYS A 188 -0.53 -19.73 21.73
N MET A 189 0.26 -20.65 22.29
CA MET A 189 -0.13 -21.41 23.47
C MET A 189 -0.07 -20.53 24.72
N SER A 190 -1.06 -20.70 25.58
CA SER A 190 -1.04 -20.21 26.97
C SER A 190 -0.03 -20.98 27.80
N GLU A 191 0.25 -20.49 29.01
CA GLU A 191 1.19 -21.16 29.92
C GLU A 191 0.77 -22.61 30.26
N PRO A 192 -0.49 -22.91 30.61
CA PRO A 192 -0.94 -24.30 30.75
C PRO A 192 -0.74 -25.17 29.49
N GLY A 193 -0.98 -24.61 28.30
CA GLY A 193 -0.74 -25.31 27.03
C GLY A 193 0.73 -25.67 26.83
N ARG A 194 1.64 -24.74 27.14
CA ARG A 194 3.10 -24.96 27.08
C ARG A 194 3.56 -26.01 28.07
N GLN A 195 3.02 -26.02 29.29
CA GLN A 195 3.36 -27.03 30.30
C GLN A 195 2.95 -28.45 29.88
N ILE A 196 1.88 -28.59 29.11
CA ILE A 196 1.48 -29.88 28.52
C ILE A 196 2.41 -30.24 27.36
N ALA A 197 2.70 -29.29 26.46
CA ALA A 197 3.60 -29.51 25.33
C ALA A 197 5.01 -29.95 25.77
N LEU A 198 5.54 -29.39 26.86
CA LEU A 198 6.83 -29.78 27.43
C LEU A 198 6.89 -31.23 27.96
N LYS A 199 5.73 -31.86 28.18
CA LYS A 199 5.61 -33.24 28.70
C LYS A 199 5.33 -34.27 27.59
N MET A 200 5.22 -33.85 26.34
CA MET A 200 5.01 -34.75 25.20
C MET A 200 6.30 -35.53 24.91
N ASN A 201 6.20 -36.85 24.74
CA ASN A 201 7.31 -37.68 24.26
C ASN A 201 7.33 -37.60 22.72
N HIS A 202 8.37 -36.99 22.16
CA HIS A 202 8.57 -36.87 20.71
C HIS A 202 9.45 -38.01 20.17
N SER A 203 9.29 -38.37 18.90
CA SER A 203 9.85 -39.60 18.29
C SER A 203 11.40 -39.65 18.30
N GLU A 204 11.99 -40.85 18.42
CA GLU A 204 13.46 -41.10 18.50
C GLU A 204 14.26 -40.57 17.29
N ARG A 205 13.61 -40.28 16.16
CA ARG A 205 14.23 -39.74 14.94
C ARG A 205 14.63 -38.26 15.09
N ALA A 206 13.94 -37.50 15.95
CA ALA A 206 14.28 -36.12 16.32
C ALA A 206 15.59 -36.00 17.12
N LEU A 207 16.04 -37.11 17.75
CA LEU A 207 17.21 -37.15 18.63
C LEU A 207 18.48 -37.70 17.96
N THR A 208 18.38 -38.36 16.80
CA THR A 208 19.45 -39.22 16.26
C THR A 208 20.25 -38.63 15.08
N VAL A 209 19.89 -37.46 14.55
CA VAL A 209 20.70 -36.76 13.53
C VAL A 209 21.51 -35.64 14.19
N PRO A 210 22.86 -35.64 14.16
CA PRO A 210 23.70 -34.70 14.92
C PRO A 210 23.43 -33.22 14.64
N ALA A 211 22.99 -32.89 13.41
CA ALA A 211 22.61 -31.53 13.02
C ALA A 211 21.15 -31.18 13.39
N ARG A 212 20.20 -32.14 13.37
CA ARG A 212 18.77 -31.88 13.66
C ARG A 212 18.44 -31.98 15.16
N GLY A 213 19.22 -32.73 15.93
CA GLY A 213 19.14 -32.73 17.40
C GLY A 213 19.47 -31.37 18.05
N GLN A 214 20.07 -30.45 17.30
CA GLN A 214 20.32 -29.07 17.72
C GLN A 214 19.04 -28.23 17.69
N ALA A 215 18.18 -28.37 16.66
CA ALA A 215 16.90 -27.66 16.53
C ALA A 215 15.92 -27.98 17.69
N TYR A 216 15.88 -29.23 18.14
CA TYR A 216 15.05 -29.64 19.28
C TYR A 216 15.63 -29.22 20.63
N LYS A 217 16.97 -29.18 20.75
CA LYS A 217 17.65 -28.48 21.84
C LYS A 217 17.23 -27.01 21.90
N TYR A 218 16.92 -26.34 20.80
CA TYR A 218 16.48 -24.93 20.81
C TYR A 218 15.10 -24.72 21.46
N VAL A 219 14.16 -25.66 21.41
CA VAL A 219 12.88 -25.53 22.15
C VAL A 219 13.12 -25.61 23.67
N ILE A 220 14.03 -26.48 24.11
CA ILE A 220 14.45 -26.61 25.52
C ILE A 220 15.37 -25.44 25.96
N ILE A 221 16.18 -24.90 25.05
CA ILE A 221 17.08 -23.75 25.30
C ILE A 221 16.27 -22.45 25.37
N ILE A 222 15.22 -22.27 24.55
CA ILE A 222 14.29 -21.13 24.67
C ILE A 222 13.57 -21.16 26.02
N ALA A 223 13.21 -22.34 26.53
CA ALA A 223 12.63 -22.50 27.87
C ALA A 223 13.64 -22.24 29.02
N ARG A 224 14.95 -22.48 28.80
CA ARG A 224 16.00 -22.23 29.82
C ARG A 224 16.56 -20.81 29.81
N TYR A 225 16.55 -20.09 28.69
CA TYR A 225 17.14 -18.75 28.59
C TYR A 225 16.29 -17.63 29.23
N GLN A 226 14.98 -17.83 29.45
CA GLN A 226 14.16 -16.84 30.16
C GLN A 226 14.35 -16.85 31.69
N HIS A 227 15.05 -17.83 32.25
CA HIS A 227 15.29 -17.94 33.70
C HIS A 227 16.67 -17.47 34.19
N VAL A 228 17.61 -17.10 33.31
CA VAL A 228 19.03 -16.84 33.71
C VAL A 228 19.44 -15.36 33.69
N SER A 229 18.54 -14.43 33.39
CA SER A 229 18.87 -12.99 33.44
C SER A 229 18.20 -12.28 34.61
N ALA A 230 18.59 -12.66 35.83
CA ALA A 230 18.40 -11.87 37.04
C ALA A 230 19.67 -11.92 37.90
N PHE A 231 20.02 -10.77 38.48
CA PHE A 231 21.14 -10.48 39.41
C PHE A 231 22.52 -10.13 38.82
N THR A 232 22.73 -8.84 38.55
CA THR A 232 23.69 -8.06 39.34
C THR A 232 23.07 -6.73 39.77
N SER A 233 23.38 -6.34 41.00
CA SER A 233 22.72 -5.32 41.80
C SER A 233 23.03 -3.90 41.31
N THR A 234 21.99 -3.12 41.02
CA THR A 234 21.94 -1.71 41.41
C THR A 234 20.49 -1.34 41.67
N THR A 235 20.18 -1.12 42.95
CA THR A 235 18.86 -0.75 43.44
C THR A 235 18.38 0.54 42.77
N THR A 236 17.57 0.38 41.71
CA THR A 236 16.71 1.46 41.22
C THR A 236 15.29 1.07 41.61
N ARG A 237 14.69 1.84 42.52
CA ARG A 237 13.29 1.67 42.91
C ARG A 237 12.45 1.56 41.65
N LEU A 238 11.72 0.45 41.49
CA LEU A 238 10.62 0.33 40.54
C LEU A 238 9.56 1.34 40.96
N THR A 239 9.64 2.55 40.41
CA THR A 239 8.53 3.49 40.38
C THR A 239 7.47 2.86 39.49
N MET A 240 6.32 2.52 40.07
CA MET A 240 5.14 2.15 39.29
C MET A 240 4.93 3.19 38.18
N PRO A 241 4.63 2.77 36.94
CA PRO A 241 4.28 3.72 35.89
C PRO A 241 3.13 4.61 36.39
N PRO A 242 3.24 5.93 36.27
CA PRO A 242 2.27 6.85 36.85
C PRO A 242 0.88 6.59 36.26
N THR A 243 -0.14 6.70 37.11
CA THR A 243 -1.53 6.65 36.67
C THR A 243 -1.91 7.98 36.04
N LEU A 244 -2.37 7.96 34.80
CA LEU A 244 -2.69 9.14 34.00
C LEU A 244 -4.20 9.24 33.79
N THR A 245 -4.74 10.43 33.98
CA THR A 245 -6.17 10.70 33.81
C THR A 245 -6.53 10.91 32.34
N PRO A 246 -7.80 10.68 31.95
CA PRO A 246 -8.28 11.03 30.61
C PRO A 246 -7.96 12.46 30.16
N ALA A 247 -8.10 13.43 31.08
CA ALA A 247 -7.85 14.84 30.80
C ALA A 247 -6.37 15.16 30.53
N GLU A 248 -5.45 14.38 31.08
CA GLU A 248 -4.02 14.50 30.79
C GLU A 248 -3.71 13.87 29.44
N ILE A 249 -4.17 12.65 29.20
CA ILE A 249 -3.89 11.90 27.96
C ILE A 249 -4.46 12.61 26.74
N SER A 250 -5.68 13.16 26.83
CA SER A 250 -6.33 13.83 25.69
C SER A 250 -5.65 15.14 25.25
N LYS A 251 -4.70 15.69 26.02
CA LYS A 251 -3.90 16.87 25.60
C LYS A 251 -2.86 16.49 24.53
N HIS A 252 -2.39 15.26 24.54
CA HIS A 252 -1.36 14.74 23.64
C HIS A 252 -2.00 14.21 22.34
N ASN A 253 -2.56 15.14 21.56
CA ASN A 253 -3.38 14.82 20.37
C ASN A 253 -2.87 15.46 19.06
N THR A 254 -1.62 15.93 19.03
CA THR A 254 -1.03 16.67 17.88
C THR A 254 0.17 15.93 17.30
N LEU A 255 0.54 16.14 16.04
CA LEU A 255 1.60 15.37 15.35
C LEU A 255 2.93 15.24 16.12
N ASN A 256 3.32 16.28 16.86
CA ASN A 256 4.58 16.32 17.61
C ASN A 256 4.44 15.91 19.07
N ASP A 257 3.22 15.59 19.50
CA ASP A 257 2.87 15.24 20.87
C ASP A 257 1.62 14.33 20.84
N ILE A 258 1.85 13.04 20.60
CA ILE A 258 0.81 12.03 20.37
C ILE A 258 0.91 10.94 21.43
N TRP A 259 -0.08 10.85 22.30
CA TRP A 259 -0.25 9.67 23.17
C TRP A 259 -1.43 8.83 22.73
N LEU A 260 -1.27 7.51 22.81
CA LEU A 260 -2.31 6.52 22.53
C LEU A 260 -2.49 5.64 23.75
N VAL A 261 -3.73 5.36 24.13
CA VAL A 261 -4.02 4.27 25.06
C VAL A 261 -4.17 2.98 24.26
N ILE A 262 -3.34 1.99 24.57
CA ILE A 262 -3.40 0.65 23.99
C ILE A 262 -3.37 -0.34 25.15
N ASP A 263 -4.48 -1.07 25.32
CA ASP A 263 -4.65 -2.07 26.36
C ASP A 263 -4.36 -1.49 27.76
N GLY A 264 -4.97 -0.33 28.06
CA GLY A 264 -4.81 0.40 29.32
C GLY A 264 -3.46 1.09 29.55
N ASN A 265 -2.47 0.88 28.67
CA ASN A 265 -1.16 1.51 28.74
C ASN A 265 -1.11 2.77 27.87
N VAL A 266 -0.51 3.84 28.39
CA VAL A 266 -0.35 5.11 27.67
C VAL A 266 1.03 5.15 27.01
N TRP A 267 1.05 5.18 25.69
CA TRP A 267 2.26 5.17 24.88
C TRP A 267 2.45 6.47 24.14
N ASP A 268 3.68 6.99 24.15
CA ASP A 268 4.10 8.12 23.35
C ASP A 268 4.52 7.66 21.95
N PHE A 269 3.81 8.14 20.94
CA PHE A 269 4.04 7.83 19.54
C PHE A 269 4.69 9.00 18.77
N SER A 270 5.07 10.09 19.44
CA SER A 270 5.48 11.35 18.80
C SER A 270 6.67 11.18 17.84
N ASP A 271 7.64 10.33 18.20
CA ASP A 271 8.81 10.05 17.37
C ASP A 271 8.52 8.98 16.30
N PHE A 272 7.67 8.00 16.61
CA PHE A 272 7.39 6.86 15.75
C PHE A 272 6.29 7.12 14.72
N VAL A 273 5.42 8.12 14.92
CA VAL A 273 4.25 8.37 14.06
C VAL A 273 4.61 8.49 12.58
N ARG A 274 5.80 9.04 12.28
CA ARG A 274 6.33 9.24 10.91
C ARG A 274 6.91 7.98 10.28
N GLU A 275 7.19 6.97 11.08
CA GLU A 275 7.80 5.69 10.67
C GLU A 275 6.75 4.57 10.60
N HIS A 276 5.51 4.85 11.01
CA HIS A 276 4.44 3.86 11.07
C HIS A 276 4.05 3.32 9.68
N PRO A 277 4.12 2.00 9.45
CA PRO A 277 3.83 1.38 8.14
C PRO A 277 2.40 1.60 7.62
N GLY A 278 1.43 1.77 8.51
CA GLY A 278 0.04 2.09 8.14
C GLY A 278 -0.20 3.56 7.80
N GLY A 279 0.85 4.38 7.82
CA GLY A 279 0.79 5.81 7.60
C GLY A 279 0.41 6.60 8.84
N ILE A 280 0.74 7.89 8.81
CA ILE A 280 0.58 8.84 9.93
C ILE A 280 -0.91 9.07 10.27
N ALA A 281 -1.78 8.95 9.26
CA ALA A 281 -3.24 9.13 9.35
C ALA A 281 -3.89 8.29 10.42
N VAL A 282 -3.51 7.00 10.44
CA VAL A 282 -4.15 5.99 11.27
C VAL A 282 -3.82 6.26 12.74
N ILE A 283 -2.58 6.65 13.04
CA ILE A 283 -2.17 7.00 14.39
C ILE A 283 -2.82 8.32 14.84
N LEU A 284 -2.87 9.34 13.98
CA LEU A 284 -3.49 10.63 14.35
C LEU A 284 -5.01 10.57 14.54
N GLN A 285 -5.70 9.60 13.94
CA GLN A 285 -7.12 9.32 14.26
C GLN A 285 -7.29 8.85 15.71
N CYS A 286 -6.26 8.22 16.26
CA CYS A 286 -6.18 7.64 17.59
C CYS A 286 -5.45 8.53 18.62
N ALA A 287 -4.95 9.70 18.23
CA ALA A 287 -4.22 10.60 19.11
C ALA A 287 -5.09 11.10 20.28
N GLY A 288 -4.57 10.99 21.50
CA GLY A 288 -5.24 11.38 22.75
C GLY A 288 -6.46 10.51 23.10
N LYS A 289 -6.55 9.29 22.55
CA LYS A 289 -7.73 8.40 22.62
C LYS A 289 -7.36 6.97 23.03
N ASP A 290 -8.39 6.19 23.34
CA ASP A 290 -8.27 4.74 23.46
C ASP A 290 -8.30 4.07 22.10
N ALA A 291 -7.12 3.69 21.64
CA ALA A 291 -6.86 3.10 20.34
C ALA A 291 -6.90 1.57 20.37
N THR A 292 -7.19 0.95 21.52
CA THR A 292 -7.02 -0.50 21.74
C THR A 292 -7.70 -1.34 20.67
N ASP A 293 -8.95 -1.03 20.32
CA ASP A 293 -9.73 -1.81 19.36
C ASP A 293 -9.13 -1.69 17.94
N VAL A 294 -8.94 -0.45 17.46
CA VAL A 294 -8.33 -0.16 16.14
C VAL A 294 -6.91 -0.74 16.02
N TYR A 295 -6.14 -0.65 17.10
CA TYR A 295 -4.80 -1.21 17.15
C TYR A 295 -4.85 -2.74 17.04
N SER A 296 -5.76 -3.41 17.77
CA SER A 296 -5.89 -4.88 17.79
C SER A 296 -6.48 -5.48 16.51
N GLU A 297 -7.24 -4.71 15.72
CA GLU A 297 -7.75 -5.13 14.40
C GLU A 297 -6.62 -5.31 13.37
N VAL A 298 -5.53 -4.56 13.53
CA VAL A 298 -4.44 -4.48 12.54
C VAL A 298 -3.13 -5.08 13.05
N HIS A 299 -2.88 -4.99 14.36
CA HIS A 299 -1.59 -5.33 14.98
C HIS A 299 -1.75 -6.41 16.04
N GLY A 300 -0.72 -7.23 16.20
CA GLY A 300 -0.66 -8.18 17.31
C GLY A 300 -0.56 -7.46 18.67
N PRO A 301 -1.10 -8.05 19.74
CA PRO A 301 -1.26 -7.40 21.06
C PRO A 301 0.06 -6.93 21.69
N ASN A 302 1.19 -7.56 21.34
CA ASN A 302 2.50 -7.25 21.91
C ASN A 302 3.40 -6.38 21.01
N LEU A 303 2.95 -6.03 19.80
CA LEU A 303 3.82 -5.38 18.82
C LEU A 303 4.31 -4.00 19.29
N VAL A 304 3.48 -3.22 20.00
CA VAL A 304 3.86 -1.90 20.53
C VAL A 304 5.00 -2.01 21.55
N LYS A 305 4.98 -3.05 22.38
CA LYS A 305 6.02 -3.31 23.39
C LYS A 305 7.36 -3.74 22.79
N SER A 306 7.35 -4.34 21.61
CA SER A 306 8.58 -4.73 20.89
C SER A 306 9.06 -3.71 19.87
N THR A 307 8.19 -2.78 19.45
CA THR A 307 8.47 -1.78 18.41
C THR A 307 8.88 -0.44 19.00
N LEU A 308 8.28 -0.04 20.13
CA LEU A 308 8.65 1.19 20.84
C LEU A 308 9.56 0.85 22.04
N PRO A 309 10.70 1.56 22.20
CA PRO A 309 11.50 1.45 23.42
C PRO A 309 10.67 1.69 24.69
N ALA A 310 11.02 1.04 25.79
CA ALA A 310 10.31 1.19 27.08
C ALA A 310 10.18 2.64 27.55
N ALA A 311 11.09 3.53 27.14
CA ALA A 311 11.03 4.96 27.39
C ALA A 311 9.80 5.67 26.79
N HIS A 312 9.07 5.05 25.86
CA HIS A 312 7.82 5.58 25.29
C HIS A 312 6.58 5.17 26.09
N LEU A 313 6.70 4.27 27.08
CA LEU A 313 5.60 3.98 28.00
C LEU A 313 5.51 5.10 29.02
N ARG A 314 4.46 5.92 28.94
CA ARG A 314 4.26 7.11 29.78
C ARG A 314 3.53 6.81 31.08
N GLY A 315 2.69 5.78 31.10
CA GLY A 315 1.90 5.44 32.27
C GLY A 315 0.80 4.44 31.98
N VAL A 316 -0.12 4.31 32.93
CA VAL A 316 -1.35 3.51 32.79
C VAL A 316 -2.56 4.43 32.93
N LEU A 317 -3.60 4.21 32.11
CA LEU A 317 -4.86 4.94 32.23
C LEU A 317 -5.50 4.63 33.58
N THR A 318 -6.09 5.65 34.23
CA THR A 318 -6.84 5.48 35.48
C THR A 318 -7.85 4.33 35.38
N PRO A 319 -7.80 3.32 36.27
CA PRO A 319 -8.73 2.19 36.24
C PRO A 319 -10.20 2.64 36.27
N GLY A 320 -11.02 2.09 35.36
CA GLY A 320 -12.44 2.43 35.23
C GLY A 320 -12.74 3.76 34.53
N ALA A 321 -11.73 4.54 34.14
CA ALA A 321 -11.93 5.78 33.41
C ALA A 321 -12.21 5.50 31.92
N ALA A 322 -13.28 6.11 31.39
CA ALA A 322 -13.62 6.00 29.98
C ALA A 322 -12.83 7.02 29.15
N MET A 323 -12.21 6.55 28.07
CA MET A 323 -11.54 7.39 27.08
C MET A 323 -12.31 7.37 25.76
N PRO A 324 -12.37 8.49 25.02
CA PRO A 324 -13.00 8.51 23.70
C PRO A 324 -12.29 7.53 22.77
N LYS A 325 -13.06 6.69 22.06
CA LYS A 325 -12.53 5.78 21.03
C LYS A 325 -12.51 6.46 19.65
N PRO A 326 -11.64 6.06 18.71
CA PRO A 326 -11.69 6.49 17.32
C PRO A 326 -13.05 6.13 16.69
N LYS A 327 -13.59 6.98 15.82
CA LYS A 327 -14.79 6.62 15.03
C LYS A 327 -14.38 5.53 14.03
N GLN A 328 -14.91 4.32 14.16
CA GLN A 328 -14.78 3.28 13.15
C GLN A 328 -15.39 3.80 11.83
N THR A 329 -14.59 3.87 10.77
CA THR A 329 -15.12 4.07 9.42
C THR A 329 -15.81 2.79 8.99
N GLN A 330 -17.10 2.67 9.28
CA GLN A 330 -17.95 1.75 8.55
C GLN A 330 -17.87 2.12 7.07
N HIS A 331 -17.68 1.13 6.19
CA HIS A 331 -17.96 1.29 4.77
C HIS A 331 -19.42 1.71 4.62
N ALA A 332 -19.66 3.03 4.53
CA ALA A 332 -20.99 3.56 4.29
C ALA A 332 -21.42 3.10 2.89
N GLN A 333 -22.49 2.30 2.86
CA GLN A 333 -23.40 2.30 1.71
C GLN A 333 -23.84 3.75 1.46
N PRO A 334 -24.01 4.17 0.19
CA PRO A 334 -24.29 5.57 -0.13
C PRO A 334 -25.56 6.03 0.59
N ALA A 335 -25.39 7.01 1.49
CA ALA A 335 -26.50 7.68 2.13
C ALA A 335 -27.20 8.58 1.11
N ASN A 336 -28.48 8.32 0.87
CA ASN A 336 -29.36 9.21 0.11
C ASN A 336 -29.38 10.60 0.78
N ILE A 337 -28.85 11.60 0.09
CA ILE A 337 -29.04 13.00 0.43
C ILE A 337 -30.39 13.41 -0.19
N THR A 338 -31.42 13.49 0.64
CA THR A 338 -32.68 14.16 0.26
C THR A 338 -32.52 15.65 0.46
N SER A 339 -32.47 16.40 -0.63
CA SER A 339 -32.81 17.82 -0.63
C SER A 339 -34.34 17.96 -0.69
N PRO A 340 -34.97 18.84 0.09
CA PRO A 340 -36.41 19.03 0.07
C PRO A 340 -36.76 20.07 -0.98
N GLU A 341 -37.01 19.67 -2.22
CA GLU A 341 -37.71 20.47 -3.22
C GLU A 341 -37.97 19.61 -4.47
N ASP A 342 -39.20 19.08 -4.57
CA ASP A 342 -39.98 18.85 -5.80
C ASP A 342 -40.92 17.64 -5.64
N GLU A 343 -42.02 17.88 -4.93
CA GLU A 343 -43.25 17.13 -5.15
C GLU A 343 -43.80 17.49 -6.54
N ARG A 344 -43.69 16.56 -7.52
CA ARG A 344 -44.77 16.25 -8.48
C ARG A 344 -44.41 15.11 -9.46
N LYS A 345 -45.24 14.07 -9.39
CA LYS A 345 -45.70 13.13 -10.44
C LYS A 345 -44.70 12.12 -11.04
N ASP A 346 -44.66 10.98 -10.36
CA ASP A 346 -44.98 9.62 -10.86
C ASP A 346 -44.98 9.41 -12.40
N GLU A 347 -43.87 8.87 -12.90
CA GLU A 347 -43.80 7.93 -14.02
C GLU A 347 -42.54 7.06 -13.82
N ARG A 348 -42.70 5.73 -13.87
CA ARG A 348 -41.64 4.74 -13.64
C ARG A 348 -40.46 4.93 -14.60
N LYS A 349 -39.42 5.66 -14.17
CA LYS A 349 -38.07 5.54 -14.74
C LYS A 349 -37.23 4.65 -13.83
N VAL A 350 -36.90 3.48 -14.35
CA VAL A 350 -35.77 2.68 -13.86
C VAL A 350 -34.58 3.63 -13.71
N PRO A 351 -33.89 3.69 -12.55
CA PRO A 351 -32.69 4.50 -12.43
C PRO A 351 -31.69 4.01 -13.47
N PRO A 352 -31.03 4.90 -14.25
CA PRO A 352 -30.01 4.47 -15.19
C PRO A 352 -28.96 3.65 -14.43
N PRO A 353 -28.39 2.59 -15.04
CA PRO A 353 -27.31 1.84 -14.41
C PRO A 353 -26.20 2.82 -13.99
N PRO A 354 -25.48 2.54 -12.88
CA PRO A 354 -24.32 3.34 -12.52
C PRO A 354 -23.41 3.42 -13.75
N PRO A 355 -22.78 4.58 -14.04
CA PRO A 355 -22.05 4.78 -15.28
C PRO A 355 -20.99 3.70 -15.43
N SER A 356 -21.28 2.69 -16.25
CA SER A 356 -20.36 1.61 -16.53
C SER A 356 -19.29 2.22 -17.42
N LYS A 357 -18.05 2.22 -16.95
CA LYS A 357 -16.87 2.59 -17.75
C LYS A 357 -16.96 1.88 -19.11
N PRO A 358 -16.75 2.58 -20.24
CA PRO A 358 -16.73 1.92 -21.54
C PRO A 358 -15.66 0.81 -21.54
N PRO A 359 -15.88 -0.32 -22.24
CA PRO A 359 -14.91 -1.41 -22.31
C PRO A 359 -13.53 -0.91 -22.79
N LEU A 360 -12.45 -1.43 -22.22
CA LEU A 360 -11.09 -0.91 -22.45
C LEU A 360 -10.66 -0.97 -23.92
N ASP A 361 -11.10 -1.99 -24.65
CA ASP A 361 -10.86 -2.20 -26.07
C ASP A 361 -11.54 -1.15 -26.97
N THR A 362 -12.58 -0.48 -26.47
CA THR A 362 -13.25 0.62 -27.18
C THR A 362 -12.51 1.95 -27.07
N LEU A 363 -11.51 2.05 -26.19
CA LEU A 363 -10.70 3.26 -26.03
C LEU A 363 -9.61 3.28 -27.12
N ILE A 364 -9.61 4.34 -27.92
CA ILE A 364 -8.72 4.51 -29.08
C ILE A 364 -7.82 5.74 -28.96
N SER A 365 -8.07 6.63 -28.00
CA SER A 365 -7.29 7.83 -27.76
C SER A 365 -7.12 8.17 -26.28
N ALA A 366 -6.12 9.00 -25.96
CA ALA A 366 -5.93 9.54 -24.62
C ALA A 366 -7.15 10.29 -24.07
N HIS A 367 -7.94 10.93 -24.94
CA HIS A 367 -9.13 11.67 -24.53
C HIS A 367 -10.28 10.76 -24.10
N ASP A 368 -10.37 9.55 -24.66
CA ASP A 368 -11.44 8.61 -24.29
C ASP A 368 -11.26 8.16 -22.84
N PHE A 369 -10.02 8.01 -22.36
CA PHE A 369 -9.72 7.75 -20.96
C PHE A 369 -10.11 8.92 -20.04
N GLU A 370 -9.87 10.16 -20.46
CA GLU A 370 -10.31 11.34 -19.69
C GLU A 370 -11.83 11.40 -19.63
N GLN A 371 -12.53 11.14 -20.73
CA GLN A 371 -13.98 11.10 -20.78
C GLN A 371 -14.55 9.99 -19.91
N ALA A 372 -14.00 8.77 -20.01
CA ALA A 372 -14.37 7.64 -19.17
C ALA A 372 -14.12 7.93 -17.68
N ALA A 373 -13.00 8.56 -17.34
CA ALA A 373 -12.68 8.99 -15.97
C ALA A 373 -13.66 10.05 -15.46
N SER A 374 -14.08 11.00 -16.31
CA SER A 374 -15.00 12.09 -15.93
C SER A 374 -16.37 11.61 -15.46
N THR A 375 -16.82 10.46 -15.94
CA THR A 375 -18.13 9.89 -15.60
C THR A 375 -18.05 8.78 -14.55
N SER A 376 -16.89 8.15 -14.37
CA SER A 376 -16.74 6.97 -13.50
C SER A 376 -15.93 7.21 -12.22
N PHE A 377 -15.14 8.27 -12.15
CA PHE A 377 -14.48 8.66 -10.91
C PHE A 377 -15.49 9.24 -9.90
N THR A 378 -15.17 9.07 -8.62
CA THR A 378 -15.88 9.81 -7.58
C THR A 378 -15.68 11.31 -7.80
N PRO A 379 -16.64 12.17 -7.37
CA PRO A 379 -16.49 13.63 -7.51
C PRO A 379 -15.16 14.15 -6.94
N LYS A 380 -14.65 13.53 -5.87
CA LYS A 380 -13.38 13.91 -5.27
C LYS A 380 -12.17 13.47 -6.09
N ALA A 381 -12.15 12.22 -6.56
CA ALA A 381 -11.08 11.73 -7.42
C ALA A 381 -11.02 12.57 -8.71
N TRP A 382 -12.17 12.84 -9.33
CA TRP A 382 -12.28 13.70 -10.49
C TRP A 382 -11.78 15.12 -10.21
N ALA A 383 -12.24 15.77 -9.13
CA ALA A 383 -11.76 17.10 -8.77
C ALA A 383 -10.24 17.12 -8.59
N PHE A 384 -9.69 16.15 -7.85
CA PHE A 384 -8.25 16.08 -7.57
C PHE A 384 -7.40 16.01 -8.85
N VAL A 385 -7.79 15.16 -9.81
CA VAL A 385 -7.02 14.95 -11.04
C VAL A 385 -7.29 16.03 -12.09
N SER A 386 -8.53 16.47 -12.24
CA SER A 386 -8.91 17.43 -13.28
C SER A 386 -8.52 18.86 -12.93
N SER A 387 -8.33 19.17 -11.63
CA SER A 387 -7.98 20.51 -11.16
C SER A 387 -6.57 20.97 -11.54
N ALA A 388 -6.44 22.29 -11.57
CA ALA A 388 -5.20 23.05 -11.72
C ALA A 388 -5.29 24.33 -10.87
N ALA A 389 -4.26 25.15 -10.91
CA ALA A 389 -4.24 26.42 -10.22
C ALA A 389 -5.28 27.39 -10.79
N THR A 390 -5.98 28.10 -9.90
CA THR A 390 -6.89 29.22 -10.18
C THR A 390 -7.82 28.99 -11.36
N ASP A 391 -7.59 29.64 -12.50
CA ASP A 391 -8.48 29.68 -13.65
C ASP A 391 -8.16 28.59 -14.70
N LEU A 392 -7.18 27.73 -14.40
CA LEU A 392 -6.73 26.61 -15.24
C LEU A 392 -6.13 27.06 -16.58
N HIS A 393 -5.64 28.30 -16.68
CA HIS A 393 -5.06 28.84 -17.91
C HIS A 393 -3.83 28.04 -18.34
N THR A 394 -2.86 27.84 -17.45
CA THR A 394 -1.65 27.09 -17.74
C THR A 394 -1.96 25.63 -18.09
N LYS A 395 -2.96 25.01 -17.44
CA LYS A 395 -3.40 23.64 -17.81
C LYS A 395 -3.86 23.59 -19.26
N ARG A 396 -4.70 24.54 -19.69
CA ARG A 396 -5.19 24.62 -21.07
C ARG A 396 -4.05 24.93 -22.05
N LEU A 397 -3.17 25.87 -21.71
CA LEU A 397 -2.04 26.27 -22.55
C LEU A 397 -1.06 25.12 -22.78
N ASN A 398 -0.74 24.33 -21.75
CA ASN A 398 0.10 23.14 -21.90
C ASN A 398 -0.48 22.16 -22.95
N ALA A 399 -1.80 21.98 -22.98
CA ALA A 399 -2.45 21.07 -23.91
C ALA A 399 -2.56 21.66 -25.33
N SER A 400 -2.86 22.96 -25.46
CA SER A 400 -3.11 23.57 -26.76
C SER A 400 -1.86 24.03 -27.50
N ALA A 401 -0.76 24.36 -26.81
CA ALA A 401 0.42 24.96 -27.44
C ALA A 401 1.11 24.06 -28.48
N TYR A 402 1.08 22.73 -28.28
CA TYR A 402 1.61 21.78 -29.27
C TYR A 402 0.91 21.89 -30.62
N SER A 403 -0.39 22.23 -30.66
CA SER A 403 -1.15 22.35 -31.91
C SER A 403 -0.69 23.52 -32.79
N LEU A 404 -0.02 24.52 -32.20
CA LEU A 404 0.50 25.69 -32.92
C LEU A 404 1.82 25.40 -33.66
N ILE A 405 2.46 24.26 -33.37
CA ILE A 405 3.70 23.82 -34.00
C ILE A 405 3.36 22.81 -35.11
N GLY A 406 3.66 23.17 -36.35
CA GLY A 406 3.42 22.31 -37.52
C GLY A 406 4.51 21.26 -37.71
N LEU A 407 4.15 20.11 -38.30
CA LEU A 407 5.12 19.09 -38.72
C LEU A 407 5.57 19.33 -40.16
N ARG A 408 6.82 18.97 -40.48
CA ARG A 408 7.44 19.06 -41.81
C ARG A 408 7.86 17.66 -42.27
N PRO A 409 6.94 16.88 -42.86
CA PRO A 409 7.21 15.49 -43.19
C PRO A 409 8.24 15.35 -44.32
N ARG A 410 9.00 14.25 -44.28
CA ARG A 410 9.92 13.83 -45.35
C ARG A 410 9.30 12.67 -46.12
N VAL A 411 9.25 12.81 -47.43
CA VAL A 411 8.64 11.84 -48.35
C VAL A 411 9.70 10.99 -49.04
N LEU A 412 9.30 9.84 -49.60
CA LEU A 412 10.19 8.89 -50.29
C LEU A 412 11.33 8.36 -49.40
N VAL A 413 11.06 8.17 -48.10
CA VAL A 413 11.94 7.51 -47.14
C VAL A 413 11.38 6.13 -46.85
N ASP A 414 12.24 5.10 -46.80
CA ASP A 414 11.83 3.77 -46.34
C ASP A 414 11.52 3.82 -44.84
N VAL A 415 10.27 3.59 -44.50
CA VAL A 415 9.74 3.60 -43.12
C VAL A 415 9.03 2.29 -42.78
N SER A 416 9.40 1.21 -43.48
CA SER A 416 8.85 -0.14 -43.25
C SER A 416 9.06 -0.63 -41.81
N ALA A 417 10.14 -0.21 -41.16
CA ALA A 417 10.44 -0.46 -39.76
C ALA A 417 10.79 0.85 -39.02
N VAL A 418 10.33 0.96 -37.78
CA VAL A 418 10.60 2.11 -36.90
C VAL A 418 10.94 1.61 -35.50
N ASP A 419 11.94 2.22 -34.88
CA ASP A 419 12.27 2.01 -33.47
C ASP A 419 11.94 3.25 -32.64
N THR A 420 11.17 3.04 -31.56
CA THR A 420 10.80 4.09 -30.59
C THR A 420 11.58 3.97 -29.29
N SER A 421 12.50 3.00 -29.19
CA SER A 421 13.28 2.78 -27.97
C SER A 421 14.26 3.92 -27.70
N THR A 422 14.54 4.16 -26.42
CA THR A 422 15.54 5.15 -25.96
C THR A 422 16.03 4.78 -24.56
N THR A 423 16.70 5.71 -23.90
CA THR A 423 17.15 5.59 -22.52
C THR A 423 16.68 6.77 -21.68
N MET A 424 16.50 6.52 -20.38
CA MET A 424 16.33 7.55 -19.36
C MET A 424 17.34 7.33 -18.24
N LEU A 425 18.29 8.25 -18.08
CA LEU A 425 19.42 8.14 -17.15
C LEU A 425 20.17 6.81 -17.34
N ALA A 426 20.51 6.50 -18.60
CA ALA A 426 21.13 5.24 -19.06
C ALA A 426 20.30 3.95 -18.88
N ASN A 427 19.06 4.02 -18.39
CA ASN A 427 18.19 2.84 -18.32
C ASN A 427 17.38 2.70 -19.61
N PRO A 428 17.35 1.52 -20.26
CA PRO A 428 16.53 1.30 -21.45
C PRO A 428 15.03 1.48 -21.19
N MET A 429 14.32 2.03 -22.17
CA MET A 429 12.87 2.12 -22.18
C MET A 429 12.31 1.88 -23.58
N ARG A 430 11.11 1.31 -23.65
CA ARG A 430 10.47 0.86 -24.90
C ARG A 430 10.03 2.03 -25.77
N SER A 431 9.62 3.13 -25.17
CA SER A 431 9.16 4.35 -25.83
C SER A 431 9.60 5.56 -25.01
N PRO A 432 9.68 6.78 -25.57
CA PRO A 432 10.18 7.97 -24.87
C PRO A 432 9.11 8.59 -23.97
N ILE A 433 8.36 7.76 -23.24
CA ILE A 433 7.29 8.13 -22.31
C ILE A 433 7.70 7.67 -20.91
N PHE A 434 7.46 8.49 -19.89
CA PHE A 434 7.58 8.04 -18.50
C PHE A 434 6.37 8.51 -17.68
N CYS A 435 6.09 7.81 -16.58
CA CYS A 435 5.14 8.29 -15.59
C CYS A 435 5.88 9.27 -14.66
N PRO A 436 5.60 10.59 -14.72
CA PRO A 436 6.18 11.54 -13.78
C PRO A 436 5.61 11.30 -12.38
N PRO A 437 6.25 11.83 -11.32
CA PRO A 437 5.76 11.71 -9.96
C PRO A 437 4.30 12.15 -9.81
N THR A 438 3.45 11.19 -9.46
CA THR A 438 2.03 11.41 -9.12
C THR A 438 1.77 10.86 -7.72
N ALA A 439 0.89 11.53 -6.98
CA ALA A 439 0.55 11.19 -5.60
C ALA A 439 -0.92 10.76 -5.51
N MET A 440 -1.27 10.10 -4.42
CA MET A 440 -2.65 9.73 -4.07
C MET A 440 -3.32 8.83 -5.13
N ALA A 441 -2.56 7.92 -5.76
CA ALA A 441 -3.10 7.04 -6.80
C ALA A 441 -4.22 6.11 -6.28
N ARG A 442 -4.34 5.91 -4.95
CA ARG A 442 -5.48 5.22 -4.33
C ARG A 442 -6.84 5.88 -4.56
N LEU A 443 -6.86 7.16 -4.96
CA LEU A 443 -8.09 7.82 -5.39
C LEU A 443 -8.65 7.24 -6.70
N PHE A 444 -7.82 6.58 -7.52
CA PHE A 444 -8.18 6.10 -8.85
C PHE A 444 -8.22 4.58 -8.94
N HIS A 445 -7.45 3.88 -8.10
CA HIS A 445 -7.44 2.42 -8.03
C HIS A 445 -7.05 1.93 -6.63
N PRO A 446 -7.67 0.87 -6.06
CA PRO A 446 -7.39 0.43 -4.69
C PRO A 446 -5.91 0.12 -4.40
N ASP A 447 -5.21 -0.45 -5.38
CA ASP A 447 -3.77 -0.75 -5.32
C ASP A 447 -2.85 0.43 -5.69
N GLY A 448 -3.43 1.57 -6.10
CA GLY A 448 -2.74 2.85 -6.30
C GLY A 448 -1.44 2.75 -7.09
N GLU A 449 -0.36 3.27 -6.52
CA GLU A 449 0.95 3.38 -7.16
C GLU A 449 1.60 2.01 -7.43
N LYS A 450 1.18 0.95 -6.73
CA LYS A 450 1.61 -0.43 -7.00
C LYS A 450 1.07 -0.89 -8.35
N GLU A 451 -0.21 -0.67 -8.59
CA GLU A 451 -0.86 -1.02 -9.85
C GLU A 451 -0.37 -0.15 -11.01
N LEU A 452 -0.15 1.14 -10.74
CA LEU A 452 0.49 2.04 -11.71
C LEU A 452 1.88 1.54 -12.11
N GLY A 453 2.68 1.06 -11.15
CA GLY A 453 4.00 0.48 -11.41
C GLY A 453 3.96 -0.80 -12.24
N ARG A 454 2.97 -1.67 -12.02
CA ARG A 454 2.74 -2.87 -12.86
C ARG A 454 2.43 -2.46 -14.31
N GLY A 455 1.53 -1.50 -14.50
CA GLY A 455 1.18 -0.97 -15.82
C GLY A 455 2.36 -0.31 -16.53
N CYS A 456 3.16 0.49 -15.82
CA CYS A 456 4.38 1.10 -16.36
C CYS A 456 5.39 0.02 -16.81
N LYS A 457 5.58 -1.03 -16.00
CA LYS A 457 6.47 -2.16 -16.34
C LYS A 457 5.97 -2.95 -17.55
N ALA A 458 4.67 -3.22 -17.65
CA ALA A 458 4.07 -3.88 -18.81
C ALA A 458 4.29 -3.06 -20.09
N ALA A 459 4.09 -1.75 -20.00
CA ALA A 459 4.29 -0.82 -21.11
C ALA A 459 5.77 -0.57 -21.46
N GLY A 460 6.71 -0.95 -20.58
CA GLY A 460 8.14 -0.70 -20.75
C GLY A 460 8.51 0.77 -20.58
N ILE A 461 7.87 1.47 -19.65
CA ILE A 461 8.16 2.87 -19.30
C ILE A 461 8.53 3.06 -17.81
N PRO A 462 9.45 3.99 -17.47
CA PRO A 462 9.79 4.27 -16.07
C PRO A 462 8.64 4.85 -15.23
N GLN A 463 8.66 4.57 -13.93
CA GLN A 463 7.74 5.17 -12.95
C GLN A 463 8.47 6.13 -11.99
N GLY A 464 8.01 7.38 -11.93
CA GLY A 464 8.33 8.32 -10.86
C GLY A 464 7.34 8.16 -9.70
N VAL A 465 7.85 7.87 -8.51
CA VAL A 465 7.06 7.72 -7.29
C VAL A 465 7.17 8.98 -6.45
N SER A 466 6.02 9.59 -6.11
CA SER A 466 5.99 10.75 -5.23
C SER A 466 6.33 10.37 -3.79
N VAL A 467 7.02 11.25 -3.05
CA VAL A 467 7.13 11.15 -1.59
C VAL A 467 5.75 11.11 -0.93
N SER A 468 4.73 11.70 -1.57
CA SER A 468 3.34 11.72 -1.10
C SER A 468 2.49 10.57 -1.68
N ALA A 469 3.13 9.47 -2.13
CA ALA A 469 2.43 8.29 -2.62
C ALA A 469 1.52 7.66 -1.56
N SER A 470 0.51 6.94 -2.00
CA SER A 470 -0.47 6.28 -1.12
C SER A 470 0.09 5.04 -0.42
N PHE A 471 1.19 4.49 -0.95
CA PHE A 471 1.89 3.32 -0.42
C PHE A 471 3.38 3.64 -0.19
N PRO A 472 4.03 2.99 0.78
CA PRO A 472 5.47 3.09 0.96
C PRO A 472 6.23 2.68 -0.31
N LEU A 473 7.35 3.35 -0.60
CA LEU A 473 8.20 3.05 -1.75
C LEU A 473 8.58 1.57 -1.84
N ALA A 474 8.91 0.94 -0.70
CA ALA A 474 9.27 -0.48 -0.64
C ALA A 474 8.15 -1.40 -1.17
N GLU A 475 6.89 -1.10 -0.89
CA GLU A 475 5.77 -1.89 -1.40
C GLU A 475 5.56 -1.69 -2.90
N ILE A 476 5.77 -0.47 -3.41
CA ILE A 476 5.69 -0.15 -4.83
C ILE A 476 6.80 -0.88 -5.59
N LEU A 477 8.03 -0.82 -5.08
CA LEU A 477 9.18 -1.55 -5.63
C LEU A 477 8.96 -3.07 -5.58
N ALA A 478 8.44 -3.61 -4.49
CA ALA A 478 8.14 -5.04 -4.38
C ALA A 478 7.06 -5.47 -5.38
N ALA A 479 5.99 -4.68 -5.55
CA ALA A 479 4.95 -4.94 -6.54
C ALA A 479 5.50 -4.86 -7.97
N HIS A 480 6.34 -3.87 -8.27
CA HIS A 480 7.04 -3.73 -9.54
C HIS A 480 7.97 -4.91 -9.81
N ALA A 481 8.76 -5.35 -8.83
CA ALA A 481 9.69 -6.47 -8.96
C ALA A 481 8.96 -7.81 -9.15
N ALA A 482 7.90 -8.07 -8.36
CA ALA A 482 7.14 -9.32 -8.41
C ALA A 482 6.31 -9.48 -9.68
N PHE A 483 5.97 -8.39 -10.37
CA PHE A 483 5.19 -8.43 -11.60
C PHE A 483 6.06 -8.82 -12.80
N SER A 484 5.66 -9.88 -13.51
CA SER A 484 6.34 -10.40 -14.69
C SER A 484 5.38 -10.33 -15.89
N PRO A 485 5.38 -9.23 -16.66
CA PRO A 485 4.54 -9.13 -17.85
C PRO A 485 5.05 -10.06 -18.97
N PRO A 486 4.20 -10.42 -19.95
CA PRO A 486 4.57 -11.30 -21.06
C PRO A 486 5.80 -10.82 -21.86
N LYS A 487 5.97 -9.50 -21.97
CA LYS A 487 7.17 -8.85 -22.53
C LYS A 487 7.89 -8.12 -21.39
N PRO A 488 8.88 -8.75 -20.73
CA PRO A 488 9.56 -8.14 -19.61
C PRO A 488 10.45 -6.98 -20.08
N TYR A 489 10.18 -5.79 -19.56
CA TYR A 489 11.12 -4.66 -19.59
C TYR A 489 11.61 -4.40 -18.17
N ASP A 490 12.93 -4.28 -18.01
CA ASP A 490 13.53 -3.88 -16.75
C ASP A 490 13.61 -2.36 -16.71
N VAL A 491 12.47 -1.72 -16.37
CA VAL A 491 12.38 -0.26 -16.29
C VAL A 491 12.62 0.22 -14.86
N PRO A 492 13.28 1.38 -14.69
CA PRO A 492 13.61 1.91 -13.38
C PRO A 492 12.39 2.52 -12.69
N VAL A 493 12.45 2.48 -11.35
CA VAL A 493 11.61 3.32 -10.49
C VAL A 493 12.47 4.47 -9.95
N PHE A 494 11.95 5.69 -10.09
CA PHE A 494 12.57 6.91 -9.58
C PHE A 494 11.79 7.42 -8.37
N PHE A 495 12.47 8.12 -7.46
CA PHE A 495 11.85 8.68 -6.27
C PHE A 495 11.84 10.20 -6.33
N GLN A 496 10.70 10.81 -6.04
CA GLN A 496 10.53 12.26 -6.01
C GLN A 496 10.48 12.79 -4.59
N LEU A 497 11.19 13.88 -4.35
CA LEU A 497 11.28 14.57 -3.07
C LEU A 497 10.71 15.99 -3.15
N TYR A 498 9.90 16.34 -2.15
CA TYR A 498 9.78 17.70 -1.65
C TYR A 498 10.64 17.82 -0.40
N VAL A 499 11.43 18.88 -0.32
CA VAL A 499 12.30 19.08 0.85
C VAL A 499 11.43 19.45 2.04
N ASP A 500 11.66 18.77 3.15
CA ASP A 500 10.99 19.03 4.43
C ASP A 500 11.69 20.22 5.11
N LYS A 501 10.91 21.09 5.77
CA LYS A 501 11.41 22.17 6.63
C LYS A 501 12.47 21.67 7.63
N ASN A 502 12.33 20.42 8.08
CA ASN A 502 13.38 19.70 8.79
C ASN A 502 14.19 18.83 7.81
N ARG A 503 15.36 19.34 7.42
CA ARG A 503 16.26 18.67 6.45
C ARG A 503 16.64 17.25 6.84
N ALA A 504 16.76 16.93 8.13
CA ALA A 504 17.07 15.57 8.58
C ALA A 504 16.01 14.53 8.16
N ASN A 505 14.74 14.94 8.03
CA ASN A 505 13.69 14.06 7.51
C ASN A 505 13.93 13.75 6.03
N SER A 506 14.23 14.77 5.22
CA SER A 506 14.58 14.58 3.82
C SER A 506 15.80 13.69 3.66
N GLU A 507 16.86 13.89 4.46
CA GLU A 507 18.06 13.04 4.40
C GLU A 507 17.74 11.56 4.67
N ARG A 508 16.96 11.27 5.70
CA ARG A 508 16.53 9.90 6.01
C ARG A 508 15.73 9.29 4.87
N LEU A 509 14.76 10.04 4.32
CA LEU A 509 13.92 9.56 3.23
C LEU A 509 14.72 9.25 1.97
N ILE A 510 15.62 10.13 1.54
CA ILE A 510 16.37 9.93 0.29
C ILE A 510 17.46 8.87 0.41
N ARG A 511 18.11 8.73 1.60
CA ARG A 511 19.01 7.60 1.86
C ARG A 511 18.27 6.28 1.84
N SER A 512 17.07 6.25 2.43
CA SER A 512 16.21 5.06 2.40
C SER A 512 15.77 4.72 0.98
N ALA A 513 15.36 5.71 0.18
CA ALA A 513 14.99 5.49 -1.21
C ALA A 513 16.15 4.96 -2.06
N GLN A 514 17.36 5.51 -1.89
CA GLN A 514 18.58 5.01 -2.54
C GLN A 514 18.87 3.56 -2.13
N ALA A 515 18.81 3.24 -0.83
CA ALA A 515 19.07 1.90 -0.31
C ALA A 515 18.04 0.86 -0.79
N GLN A 516 16.79 1.28 -1.01
CA GLN A 516 15.73 0.44 -1.55
C GLN A 516 15.85 0.20 -3.06
N GLY A 517 16.73 0.93 -3.76
CA GLY A 517 17.00 0.74 -5.18
C GLY A 517 16.32 1.74 -6.12
N ALA A 518 15.85 2.88 -5.62
CA ALA A 518 15.45 3.99 -6.49
C ALA A 518 16.63 4.42 -7.37
N LYS A 519 16.41 4.56 -8.67
CA LYS A 519 17.48 4.78 -9.65
C LYS A 519 17.87 6.24 -9.85
N ALA A 520 17.06 7.18 -9.36
CA ALA A 520 17.30 8.61 -9.42
C ALA A 520 16.42 9.35 -8.41
N LEU A 521 16.86 10.54 -8.03
CA LEU A 521 16.13 11.49 -7.20
C LEU A 521 15.57 12.64 -8.04
N PHE A 522 14.25 12.78 -8.06
CA PHE A 522 13.55 13.90 -8.66
C PHE A 522 13.28 14.95 -7.60
N LEU A 523 14.04 16.04 -7.58
CA LEU A 523 13.78 17.18 -6.71
C LEU A 523 12.72 18.07 -7.37
N THR A 524 11.53 18.18 -6.76
CA THR A 524 10.49 19.07 -7.26
C THR A 524 10.68 20.49 -6.71
N ILE A 525 10.82 21.46 -7.61
CA ILE A 525 11.17 22.87 -7.29
C ILE A 525 10.10 23.88 -7.75
N ASP A 526 9.03 23.43 -8.43
CA ASP A 526 7.94 24.28 -8.94
C ASP A 526 6.74 24.43 -7.98
N ALA A 527 6.80 23.84 -6.79
CA ALA A 527 5.73 23.91 -5.78
C ALA A 527 6.28 24.17 -4.36
N PRO A 528 7.02 25.27 -4.13
CA PRO A 528 7.49 25.65 -2.79
C PRO A 528 6.32 25.96 -1.84
N ILE A 529 5.16 26.29 -2.41
CA ILE A 529 3.89 26.49 -1.71
C ILE A 529 2.79 25.76 -2.52
N PRO A 530 1.78 25.16 -1.87
CA PRO A 530 0.64 24.58 -2.58
C PRO A 530 -0.06 25.57 -3.51
N GLY A 531 -0.24 25.20 -4.77
CA GLY A 531 -1.08 25.96 -5.70
C GLY A 531 -2.55 25.95 -5.27
N LYS A 532 -3.28 27.03 -5.57
CA LYS A 532 -4.69 27.19 -5.23
C LYS A 532 -5.57 26.44 -6.23
N ARG A 533 -6.12 25.28 -5.84
CA ARG A 533 -6.88 24.39 -6.73
C ARG A 533 -8.36 24.41 -6.39
N GLU A 534 -9.10 25.33 -7.01
CA GLU A 534 -10.46 25.66 -6.56
C GLU A 534 -11.47 24.51 -6.67
N ALA A 535 -11.35 23.65 -7.68
CA ALA A 535 -12.21 22.47 -7.79
C ALA A 535 -12.01 21.50 -6.60
N ASP A 536 -10.78 21.33 -6.12
CA ASP A 536 -10.51 20.52 -4.93
C ASP A 536 -11.06 21.14 -3.66
N GLU A 537 -10.99 22.47 -3.56
CA GLU A 537 -11.49 23.26 -2.43
C GLU A 537 -13.03 23.24 -2.37
N ARG A 538 -13.72 23.23 -3.52
CA ARG A 538 -15.19 23.13 -3.59
C ARG A 538 -15.71 21.75 -3.16
N VAL A 539 -14.96 20.68 -3.42
CA VAL A 539 -15.35 19.34 -2.95
C VAL A 539 -14.94 19.15 -1.49
N ARG A 540 -15.95 19.09 -0.61
CA ARG A 540 -15.76 18.84 0.83
C ARG A 540 -14.80 17.68 1.06
N SER A 541 -13.85 17.86 1.97
CA SER A 541 -13.06 16.74 2.48
C SER A 541 -13.97 15.86 3.32
N ASP A 542 -14.18 14.64 2.86
CA ASP A 542 -14.94 13.62 3.59
C ASP A 542 -14.00 12.89 4.56
N ALA A 543 -14.52 12.44 5.71
CA ALA A 543 -13.71 11.83 6.77
C ALA A 543 -13.03 10.50 6.36
N SER A 544 -13.40 9.94 5.20
CA SER A 544 -12.89 8.71 4.61
C SER A 544 -11.54 8.88 3.91
N ILE A 545 -11.13 10.11 3.60
CA ILE A 545 -9.80 10.36 3.03
C ILE A 545 -8.86 10.56 4.21
N GLY A 546 -7.95 9.60 4.38
CA GLY A 546 -6.92 9.63 5.41
C GLY A 546 -6.12 10.92 5.41
N SER A 547 -5.35 11.14 6.47
CA SER A 547 -4.47 12.29 6.55
C SER A 547 -3.42 12.32 5.45
N SER A 548 -2.77 13.47 5.28
CA SER A 548 -1.51 13.56 4.53
C SER A 548 -0.56 12.40 4.91
N PRO A 549 -0.03 11.63 3.94
CA PRO A 549 0.89 10.51 4.21
C PRO A 549 2.19 10.95 4.90
N ILE A 550 2.61 12.21 4.68
CA ILE A 550 3.90 12.75 5.17
C ILE A 550 3.74 13.60 6.42
N SER A 551 2.69 14.42 6.50
CA SER A 551 2.50 15.34 7.62
C SER A 551 1.46 14.85 8.63
N GLY A 552 0.71 13.78 8.34
CA GLY A 552 -0.34 13.32 9.26
C GLY A 552 -1.54 14.26 9.41
N ALA A 553 -1.49 15.45 8.83
CA ALA A 553 -2.52 16.44 9.00
C ALA A 553 -3.84 15.97 8.35
N LYS A 554 -4.93 16.03 9.12
CA LYS A 554 -6.25 15.58 8.69
C LYS A 554 -6.90 16.58 7.75
N ALA A 555 -7.44 16.09 6.64
CA ALA A 555 -8.23 16.91 5.74
C ALA A 555 -9.43 17.51 6.47
N GLY A 556 -9.47 18.84 6.54
CA GLY A 556 -10.57 19.61 7.13
C GLY A 556 -11.26 20.50 6.10
N ASN A 557 -12.48 20.91 6.41
CA ASN A 557 -13.18 21.96 5.70
C ASN A 557 -13.04 23.25 6.51
N ASP A 558 -12.48 24.30 5.90
CA ASP A 558 -12.41 25.64 6.50
C ASP A 558 -13.21 26.65 5.65
N ALA A 559 -13.14 27.94 5.96
CA ALA A 559 -13.78 29.00 5.18
C ALA A 559 -13.30 29.08 3.70
N LYS A 560 -12.21 28.37 3.37
CA LYS A 560 -11.62 28.23 2.02
C LYS A 560 -11.89 26.84 1.42
N GLY A 561 -12.86 26.08 1.95
CA GLY A 561 -13.26 24.77 1.43
C GLY A 561 -12.38 23.59 1.87
N GLY A 562 -12.44 22.48 1.13
CA GLY A 562 -11.69 21.26 1.41
C GLY A 562 -10.16 21.45 1.30
N ALA A 563 -9.42 21.05 2.34
CA ALA A 563 -8.02 21.47 2.51
C ALA A 563 -6.94 20.47 2.04
N ILE A 564 -7.27 19.41 1.28
CA ILE A 564 -6.29 18.34 0.92
C ILE A 564 -5.01 18.90 0.28
N GLY A 565 -5.14 19.75 -0.74
CA GLY A 565 -3.98 20.34 -1.42
C GLY A 565 -3.10 21.21 -0.51
N ARG A 566 -3.74 22.03 0.34
CA ARG A 566 -3.04 22.93 1.27
C ARG A 566 -2.31 22.15 2.37
N ILE A 567 -2.96 21.13 2.91
CA ILE A 567 -2.42 20.28 3.97
C ILE A 567 -1.24 19.43 3.48
N MET A 568 -1.33 18.90 2.26
CA MET A 568 -0.28 18.05 1.70
C MET A 568 1.05 18.78 1.46
N GLY A 569 1.08 20.12 1.37
CA GLY A 569 2.32 20.86 1.15
C GLY A 569 2.77 21.74 2.32
N ASP A 570 2.15 21.65 3.49
CA ASP A 570 2.54 22.46 4.65
C ASP A 570 3.95 22.13 5.18
N TYR A 571 4.42 20.89 5.00
CA TYR A 571 5.76 20.48 5.42
C TYR A 571 6.87 20.97 4.46
N ILE A 572 6.50 21.44 3.26
CA ILE A 572 7.46 21.78 2.20
C ILE A 572 8.26 23.02 2.60
N ASP A 573 9.57 22.94 2.45
CA ASP A 573 10.50 24.04 2.70
C ASP A 573 10.52 25.01 1.52
N ALA A 574 9.90 26.18 1.69
CA ALA A 574 9.91 27.23 0.68
C ALA A 574 11.27 27.95 0.54
N SER A 575 12.25 27.66 1.42
CA SER A 575 13.59 28.28 1.38
C SER A 575 14.61 27.54 0.51
N VAL A 576 14.21 26.41 -0.10
CA VAL A 576 15.07 25.63 -0.99
C VAL A 576 15.61 26.51 -2.11
N ASN A 577 16.93 26.44 -2.32
CA ASN A 577 17.63 27.26 -3.29
C ASN A 577 18.80 26.50 -3.95
N TRP A 578 19.48 27.14 -4.90
CA TRP A 578 20.56 26.53 -5.69
C TRP A 578 21.73 25.98 -4.87
N SER A 579 22.00 26.51 -3.68
CA SER A 579 23.07 25.98 -2.82
C SER A 579 22.75 24.60 -2.22
N ASP A 580 21.46 24.23 -2.16
CA ASP A 580 20.99 22.95 -1.63
C ASP A 580 21.36 21.76 -2.53
N ILE A 581 21.70 21.99 -3.80
CA ILE A 581 22.12 20.92 -4.71
C ILE A 581 23.38 20.22 -4.19
N ALA A 582 24.32 20.99 -3.64
CA ALA A 582 25.53 20.43 -3.03
C ALA A 582 25.21 19.58 -1.78
N TRP A 583 24.19 19.96 -1.00
CA TRP A 583 23.72 19.18 0.14
C TRP A 583 23.07 17.85 -0.30
N LEU A 584 22.20 17.89 -1.31
CA LEU A 584 21.59 16.68 -1.88
C LEU A 584 22.67 15.72 -2.41
N ARG A 585 23.63 16.24 -3.17
CA ARG A 585 24.72 15.43 -3.73
C ARG A 585 25.56 14.72 -2.66
N ARG A 586 25.82 15.38 -1.52
CA ARG A 586 26.51 14.76 -0.37
C ARG A 586 25.65 13.70 0.33
N THR A 587 24.33 13.87 0.31
CA THR A 587 23.41 12.98 1.02
C THR A 587 23.17 11.67 0.26
N VAL A 588 23.10 11.73 -1.07
CA VAL A 588 22.87 10.58 -1.96
C VAL A 588 23.98 10.42 -2.99
N PRO A 589 25.21 10.10 -2.55
CA PRO A 589 26.36 10.01 -3.45
C PRO A 589 26.11 8.98 -4.55
N GLY A 590 26.41 9.35 -5.80
CA GLY A 590 26.28 8.49 -6.98
C GLY A 590 24.85 8.30 -7.50
N MET A 591 23.82 8.75 -6.79
CA MET A 591 22.45 8.74 -7.33
C MET A 591 22.24 9.95 -8.24
N PRO A 592 21.75 9.76 -9.49
CA PRO A 592 21.38 10.86 -10.37
C PRO A 592 20.35 11.79 -9.73
N ILE A 593 20.54 13.09 -9.88
CA ILE A 593 19.63 14.15 -9.44
C ILE A 593 18.97 14.75 -10.67
N VAL A 594 17.65 14.83 -10.63
CA VAL A 594 16.81 15.44 -11.65
C VAL A 594 16.08 16.62 -11.03
N LEU A 595 16.21 17.82 -11.62
CA LEU A 595 15.45 18.99 -11.19
C LEU A 595 14.13 19.06 -11.95
N LYS A 596 13.00 18.81 -11.26
CA LYS A 596 11.67 18.86 -11.85
C LYS A 596 10.99 20.19 -11.52
N GLY A 597 10.63 20.94 -12.55
CA GLY A 597 9.94 22.23 -12.38
C GLY A 597 10.65 23.42 -13.02
N ILE A 598 11.61 23.17 -13.92
CA ILE A 598 12.29 24.23 -14.67
C ILE A 598 11.29 24.89 -15.61
N GLN A 599 11.20 26.22 -15.57
CA GLN A 599 10.22 27.00 -16.34
C GLN A 599 10.86 28.11 -17.18
N THR A 600 12.19 28.24 -17.16
CA THR A 600 12.94 29.23 -17.94
C THR A 600 14.28 28.67 -18.44
N TRP A 601 14.81 29.20 -19.53
CA TRP A 601 16.18 28.88 -19.99
C TRP A 601 17.27 29.26 -18.97
N MET A 602 17.07 30.32 -18.18
CA MET A 602 18.03 30.78 -17.18
C MET A 602 18.25 29.74 -16.09
N ASP A 603 17.16 29.11 -15.63
CA ASP A 603 17.25 28.05 -14.63
C ASP A 603 17.80 26.75 -15.22
N ALA A 604 17.56 26.48 -16.52
CA ALA A 604 18.19 25.36 -17.21
C ALA A 604 19.73 25.53 -17.30
N GLU A 605 20.23 26.72 -17.60
CA GLU A 605 21.67 27.02 -17.55
C GLU A 605 22.25 26.84 -16.15
N ARG A 606 21.54 27.30 -15.11
CA ARG A 606 21.96 27.09 -13.72
C ARG A 606 21.99 25.62 -13.34
N ALA A 607 21.02 24.82 -13.80
CA ALA A 607 21.02 23.38 -13.60
C ALA A 607 22.23 22.72 -14.27
N ALA A 608 22.54 23.11 -15.51
CA ALA A 608 23.73 22.60 -16.22
C ALA A 608 25.03 22.98 -15.49
N ALA A 609 25.13 24.20 -14.97
CA ALA A 609 26.27 24.66 -14.17
C ALA A 609 26.38 23.94 -12.81
N ALA A 610 25.24 23.56 -12.21
CA ALA A 610 25.20 22.80 -10.97
C ALA A 610 25.58 21.32 -11.15
N GLY A 611 25.71 20.84 -12.39
CA GLY A 611 26.12 19.47 -12.71
C GLY A 611 25.10 18.43 -12.24
N VAL A 612 23.80 18.71 -12.35
CA VAL A 612 22.75 17.68 -12.24
C VAL A 612 22.74 16.81 -13.49
N GLU A 613 22.11 15.64 -13.45
CA GLU A 613 22.13 14.70 -14.58
C GLU A 613 20.99 14.99 -15.57
N ALA A 614 19.87 15.52 -15.08
CA ALA A 614 18.73 15.84 -15.92
C ALA A 614 17.84 16.96 -15.35
N ILE A 615 16.99 17.50 -16.21
CA ILE A 615 15.93 18.45 -15.84
C ILE A 615 14.58 18.02 -16.42
N VAL A 616 13.49 18.38 -15.75
CA VAL A 616 12.14 18.29 -16.31
C VAL A 616 11.58 19.71 -16.45
N LEU A 617 11.32 20.11 -17.69
CA LEU A 617 10.55 21.31 -18.00
C LEU A 617 9.09 21.05 -17.59
N SER A 618 8.65 21.72 -16.53
CA SER A 618 7.38 21.42 -15.88
C SER A 618 6.85 22.64 -15.13
N ASN A 619 5.54 22.83 -15.18
CA ASN A 619 4.79 23.77 -14.35
C ASN A 619 3.77 23.00 -13.47
N HIS A 620 4.17 21.79 -13.05
CA HIS A 620 3.34 20.85 -12.29
C HIS A 620 2.02 20.46 -12.98
N GLY A 621 1.99 20.44 -14.31
CA GLY A 621 0.77 20.25 -15.09
C GLY A 621 -0.26 21.36 -14.89
N GLY A 622 0.20 22.60 -14.67
CA GLY A 622 -0.60 23.79 -14.37
C GLY A 622 -1.16 23.84 -12.96
N ARG A 623 -0.62 23.09 -12.00
CA ARG A 623 -1.18 22.94 -10.64
C ARG A 623 -0.55 23.87 -9.60
N SER A 624 0.57 24.52 -9.93
CA SER A 624 1.29 25.42 -9.02
C SER A 624 0.96 26.88 -9.32
N LEU A 625 1.72 27.51 -10.22
CA LEU A 625 1.50 28.89 -10.68
C LEU A 625 0.66 28.86 -11.95
N ASP A 626 -0.47 29.57 -11.94
CA ASP A 626 -1.25 29.79 -13.16
C ASP A 626 -0.68 31.00 -13.93
N THR A 627 -0.97 31.07 -15.22
CA THR A 627 -0.33 31.97 -16.20
C THR A 627 1.17 31.70 -16.45
N SER A 628 1.73 30.62 -15.88
CA SER A 628 3.02 30.06 -16.32
C SER A 628 2.98 29.68 -17.80
N PRO A 629 4.12 29.78 -18.52
CA PRO A 629 4.21 29.41 -19.93
C PRO A 629 3.91 27.92 -20.14
N ALA A 630 3.43 27.59 -21.35
CA ALA A 630 3.32 26.19 -21.75
C ALA A 630 4.71 25.55 -21.80
N THR A 631 4.84 24.31 -21.32
CA THR A 631 6.15 23.67 -21.18
C THR A 631 6.89 23.46 -22.50
N VAL A 632 6.17 23.26 -23.61
CA VAL A 632 6.75 23.22 -24.96
C VAL A 632 7.35 24.57 -25.40
N MET A 633 6.82 25.69 -24.90
CA MET A 633 7.38 27.02 -25.17
C MET A 633 8.70 27.22 -24.43
N VAL A 634 8.82 26.66 -23.21
CA VAL A 634 10.10 26.64 -22.48
C VAL A 634 11.11 25.76 -23.21
N LEU A 635 10.69 24.64 -23.82
CA LEU A 635 11.59 23.80 -24.61
C LEU A 635 12.11 24.52 -25.87
N LEU A 636 11.25 25.29 -26.56
CA LEU A 636 11.66 26.21 -27.62
C LEU A 636 12.61 27.30 -27.12
N GLU A 637 12.35 27.83 -25.92
CA GLU A 637 13.21 28.82 -25.28
C GLU A 637 14.62 28.26 -25.02
N LEU A 638 14.75 27.00 -24.58
CA LEU A 638 16.04 26.32 -24.44
C LEU A 638 16.75 26.17 -25.79
N GLN A 639 16.04 25.71 -26.83
CA GLN A 639 16.61 25.61 -28.19
C GLN A 639 17.14 26.95 -28.70
N LYS A 640 16.39 28.03 -28.46
CA LYS A 640 16.75 29.39 -28.90
C LYS A 640 17.91 29.97 -28.08
N ASN A 641 17.84 29.86 -26.76
CA ASN A 641 18.69 30.63 -25.87
C ASN A 641 19.85 29.83 -25.30
N CYS A 642 19.73 28.52 -25.06
CA CYS A 642 20.81 27.72 -24.45
C CYS A 642 20.87 26.28 -25.00
N PRO A 643 21.04 26.09 -26.32
CA PRO A 643 21.03 24.76 -26.93
C PRO A 643 22.13 23.82 -26.40
N HIS A 644 23.25 24.37 -25.93
CA HIS A 644 24.34 23.62 -25.31
C HIS A 644 23.94 22.88 -24.02
N VAL A 645 22.76 23.16 -23.44
CA VAL A 645 22.22 22.42 -22.30
C VAL A 645 21.90 20.97 -22.68
N PHE A 646 21.46 20.73 -23.92
CA PHE A 646 21.15 19.39 -24.42
C PHE A 646 22.39 18.48 -24.52
N ASP A 647 23.59 19.06 -24.59
CA ASP A 647 24.87 18.31 -24.58
C ASP A 647 25.31 17.91 -23.16
N LYS A 648 24.75 18.56 -22.13
CA LYS A 648 25.18 18.42 -20.73
C LYS A 648 24.19 17.65 -19.87
N LEU A 649 22.90 17.75 -20.18
CA LEU A 649 21.80 17.22 -19.37
C LEU A 649 20.86 16.39 -20.25
N GLU A 650 20.27 15.33 -19.69
CA GLU A 650 19.02 14.84 -20.26
C GLU A 650 17.90 15.86 -19.96
N VAL A 651 17.17 16.29 -21.00
CA VAL A 651 16.04 17.23 -20.85
C VAL A 651 14.74 16.47 -21.06
N TYR A 652 13.86 16.49 -20.07
CA TYR A 652 12.51 15.94 -20.16
C TYR A 652 11.48 17.06 -20.17
N VAL A 653 10.27 16.77 -20.63
CA VAL A 653 9.15 17.71 -20.58
C VAL A 653 7.88 17.01 -20.15
N ASP A 654 7.08 17.62 -19.28
CA ASP A 654 5.73 17.15 -18.95
C ASP A 654 4.67 18.23 -19.17
N GLY A 655 3.39 17.86 -19.05
CA GLY A 655 2.27 18.79 -19.09
C GLY A 655 1.56 18.87 -20.43
N GLY A 656 0.28 18.46 -20.45
CA GLY A 656 -0.63 18.65 -21.59
C GLY A 656 -0.46 17.69 -22.77
N ILE A 657 0.58 16.86 -22.77
CA ILE A 657 0.87 15.87 -23.82
C ILE A 657 -0.21 14.79 -23.83
N SER A 658 -0.86 14.61 -24.98
CA SER A 658 -1.97 13.66 -25.14
C SER A 658 -2.00 12.95 -26.49
N ARG A 659 -1.09 13.30 -27.41
CA ARG A 659 -0.96 12.67 -28.73
C ARG A 659 0.48 12.29 -29.06
N GLY A 660 0.65 11.27 -29.89
CA GLY A 660 1.97 10.88 -30.42
C GLY A 660 2.69 12.00 -31.19
N THR A 661 1.93 12.90 -31.82
CA THR A 661 2.49 14.10 -32.47
C THR A 661 3.04 15.12 -31.46
N ASP A 662 2.45 15.24 -30.27
CA ASP A 662 2.98 16.08 -29.18
C ASP A 662 4.34 15.54 -28.73
N ILE A 663 4.42 14.21 -28.55
CA ILE A 663 5.65 13.51 -28.20
C ILE A 663 6.72 13.79 -29.27
N PHE A 664 6.41 13.53 -30.54
CA PHE A 664 7.34 13.73 -31.65
C PHE A 664 7.86 15.18 -31.72
N LYS A 665 6.98 16.18 -31.49
CA LYS A 665 7.37 17.60 -31.44
C LYS A 665 8.33 17.89 -30.30
N ALA A 666 8.06 17.38 -29.10
CA ALA A 666 8.97 17.53 -27.97
C ALA A 666 10.35 16.91 -28.25
N LEU A 667 10.39 15.72 -28.84
CA LEU A 667 11.64 15.06 -29.21
C LEU A 667 12.42 15.84 -30.26
N CYS A 668 11.75 16.35 -31.30
CA CYS A 668 12.38 17.21 -32.31
C CYS A 668 13.00 18.49 -31.69
N LEU A 669 12.49 18.97 -30.56
CA LEU A 669 13.04 20.11 -29.83
C LEU A 669 14.11 19.71 -28.79
N GLY A 670 14.59 18.47 -28.82
CA GLY A 670 15.70 18.01 -27.98
C GLY A 670 15.28 17.40 -26.64
N ALA A 671 13.98 17.23 -26.36
CA ALA A 671 13.60 16.43 -25.20
C ALA A 671 14.00 14.96 -25.41
N LYS A 672 14.53 14.33 -24.37
CA LYS A 672 14.90 12.91 -24.36
C LYS A 672 13.68 12.00 -24.16
N ALA A 673 12.72 12.45 -23.34
CA ALA A 673 11.48 11.74 -23.04
C ALA A 673 10.40 12.73 -22.53
N VAL A 674 9.14 12.28 -22.57
CA VAL A 674 7.98 13.06 -22.12
C VAL A 674 7.27 12.43 -20.93
N GLY A 675 6.82 13.26 -20.00
CA GLY A 675 6.09 12.84 -18.82
C GLY A 675 4.57 12.92 -19.01
N VAL A 676 3.86 11.81 -18.77
CA VAL A 676 2.39 11.75 -18.78
C VAL A 676 1.83 11.50 -17.39
N GLY A 677 1.32 12.55 -16.74
CA GLY A 677 0.71 12.46 -15.40
C GLY A 677 -0.76 12.03 -15.45
N ARG A 678 -1.67 13.00 -15.69
CA ARG A 678 -3.13 12.80 -15.63
C ARG A 678 -3.62 11.64 -16.50
N GLY A 679 -3.08 11.51 -17.71
CA GLY A 679 -3.43 10.43 -18.64
C GLY A 679 -3.27 9.04 -18.02
N LEU A 680 -2.15 8.78 -17.35
CA LEU A 680 -1.90 7.50 -16.68
C LEU A 680 -2.76 7.32 -15.43
N LEU A 681 -3.14 8.41 -14.73
CA LEU A 681 -4.11 8.34 -13.63
C LEU A 681 -5.53 8.06 -14.12
N TYR A 682 -5.94 8.61 -15.27
CA TYR A 682 -7.21 8.27 -15.93
C TYR A 682 -7.20 6.80 -16.37
N ALA A 683 -6.09 6.32 -16.91
CA ALA A 683 -5.90 4.94 -17.34
C ALA A 683 -5.90 3.95 -16.18
N LEU A 684 -5.32 4.33 -15.03
CA LEU A 684 -5.28 3.54 -13.80
C LEU A 684 -6.68 3.18 -13.27
N ASN A 685 -7.72 3.91 -13.70
CA ASN A 685 -9.12 3.56 -13.47
C ASN A 685 -9.52 2.17 -13.99
N TYR A 686 -8.74 1.63 -14.94
CA TYR A 686 -8.86 0.28 -15.52
C TYR A 686 -7.74 -0.66 -15.04
N GLY A 687 -6.97 -0.28 -14.01
CA GLY A 687 -5.83 -1.06 -13.51
C GLY A 687 -4.60 -0.99 -14.43
N ALA A 688 -3.68 -1.94 -14.27
CA ALA A 688 -2.44 -2.02 -15.02
C ALA A 688 -2.66 -2.17 -16.54
N GLU A 689 -3.69 -2.92 -16.95
CA GLU A 689 -4.07 -3.09 -18.36
C GLU A 689 -4.49 -1.77 -19.00
N GLY A 690 -5.19 -0.91 -18.23
CA GLY A 690 -5.53 0.44 -18.67
C GLY A 690 -4.30 1.30 -18.94
N VAL A 691 -3.36 1.30 -18.00
CA VAL A 691 -2.09 2.02 -18.11
C VAL A 691 -1.29 1.52 -19.32
N GLU A 692 -1.20 0.20 -19.51
CA GLU A 692 -0.55 -0.39 -20.67
C GLU A 692 -1.22 0.06 -21.97
N ARG A 693 -2.54 -0.08 -22.07
CA ARG A 693 -3.32 0.33 -23.25
C ARG A 693 -3.15 1.80 -23.58
N TYR A 694 -3.16 2.68 -22.58
CA TYR A 694 -2.95 4.11 -22.76
C TYR A 694 -1.57 4.40 -23.38
N VAL A 695 -0.52 3.75 -22.87
CA VAL A 695 0.84 3.92 -23.38
C VAL A 695 1.01 3.32 -24.77
N GLU A 696 0.39 2.16 -25.05
CA GLU A 696 0.38 1.57 -26.40
C GLU A 696 -0.26 2.51 -27.42
N ILE A 697 -1.41 3.13 -27.10
CA ILE A 697 -2.05 4.12 -27.99
C ILE A 697 -1.09 5.27 -28.31
N LEU A 698 -0.44 5.85 -27.30
CA LEU A 698 0.51 6.95 -27.54
C LEU A 698 1.75 6.50 -28.32
N ARG A 699 2.24 5.28 -28.10
CA ARG A 699 3.37 4.73 -28.86
C ARG A 699 2.98 4.48 -30.31
N ASP A 700 1.80 3.90 -30.56
CA ASP A 700 1.31 3.62 -31.91
C ASP A 700 1.10 4.93 -32.70
N GLU A 701 0.57 5.98 -32.05
CA GLU A 701 0.48 7.31 -32.62
C GLU A 701 1.87 7.93 -32.90
N LEU A 702 2.85 7.74 -32.01
CA LEU A 702 4.22 8.20 -32.20
C LEU A 702 4.88 7.47 -33.38
N GLU A 703 4.78 6.15 -33.45
CA GLU A 703 5.32 5.34 -34.54
C GLU A 703 4.71 5.76 -35.88
N THR A 704 3.39 5.95 -35.92
CA THR A 704 2.69 6.49 -37.10
C THR A 704 3.23 7.86 -37.49
N THR A 705 3.43 8.75 -36.51
CA THR A 705 3.97 10.10 -36.75
C THR A 705 5.40 10.04 -37.31
N MET A 706 6.25 9.18 -36.75
CA MET A 706 7.62 8.98 -37.22
C MET A 706 7.64 8.48 -38.67
N LYS A 707 6.86 7.43 -38.98
CA LYS A 707 6.69 6.92 -40.35
C LYS A 707 6.26 8.01 -41.32
N MET A 708 5.22 8.77 -40.95
CA MET A 708 4.69 9.86 -41.78
C MET A 708 5.66 11.05 -41.92
N CYS A 709 6.58 11.22 -40.97
CA CYS A 709 7.63 12.22 -41.06
C CYS A 709 8.89 11.72 -41.75
N GLY A 710 8.97 10.45 -42.16
CA GLY A 710 10.17 9.87 -42.77
C GLY A 710 11.30 9.65 -41.75
N VAL A 711 10.94 9.30 -40.51
CA VAL A 711 11.86 9.02 -39.40
C VAL A 711 11.73 7.56 -39.00
N THR A 712 12.87 6.87 -38.88
CA THR A 712 12.91 5.44 -38.51
C THR A 712 13.53 5.17 -37.15
N SER A 713 14.22 6.15 -36.57
CA SER A 713 14.83 6.05 -35.24
C SER A 713 14.85 7.41 -34.56
N LEU A 714 14.80 7.41 -33.22
CA LEU A 714 14.70 8.63 -32.43
C LEU A 714 15.95 9.54 -32.50
N ASP A 715 17.12 9.02 -32.87
CA ASP A 715 18.34 9.83 -33.07
C ASP A 715 18.27 10.74 -34.32
N GLN A 716 17.30 10.49 -35.22
CA GLN A 716 17.11 11.30 -36.42
C GLN A 716 16.24 12.55 -36.17
N VAL A 717 15.52 12.63 -35.04
CA VAL A 717 14.62 13.77 -34.79
C VAL A 717 15.42 15.05 -34.51
N HIS A 718 15.00 16.16 -35.10
CA HIS A 718 15.65 17.46 -34.91
C HIS A 718 14.66 18.60 -35.25
N PRO A 719 14.95 19.86 -34.89
CA PRO A 719 13.99 20.96 -35.05
C PRO A 719 13.55 21.23 -36.50
N GLY A 720 14.28 20.73 -37.49
CA GLY A 720 13.96 20.88 -38.92
C GLY A 720 12.70 20.12 -39.37
N PHE A 721 12.21 19.17 -38.56
CA PHE A 721 10.91 18.54 -38.75
C PHE A 721 9.74 19.41 -38.27
N LEU A 722 10.00 20.62 -37.78
CA LEU A 722 8.99 21.50 -37.20
C LEU A 722 8.88 22.82 -37.96
N ASN A 723 7.67 23.37 -37.99
CA ASN A 723 7.39 24.76 -38.32
C ASN A 723 6.89 25.48 -37.06
N THR A 724 7.73 26.34 -36.50
CA THR A 724 7.50 27.06 -35.24
C THR A 724 7.15 28.53 -35.45
N LEU A 725 7.06 29.01 -36.71
CA LEU A 725 6.89 30.43 -37.03
C LEU A 725 5.68 31.09 -36.36
N ALA A 726 4.61 30.33 -36.12
CA ALA A 726 3.42 30.82 -35.42
C ALA A 726 3.69 31.24 -33.96
N VAL A 727 4.70 30.63 -33.33
CA VAL A 727 4.99 30.76 -31.90
C VAL A 727 6.35 31.38 -31.58
N ASP A 728 7.28 31.45 -32.53
CA ASP A 728 8.64 31.98 -32.32
C ASP A 728 8.67 33.40 -31.73
N GLN A 729 7.71 34.23 -32.12
CA GLN A 729 7.53 35.60 -31.61
C GLN A 729 7.19 35.68 -30.12
N PHE A 730 6.64 34.60 -29.54
CA PHE A 730 6.29 34.51 -28.13
C PHE A 730 7.41 33.91 -27.28
N VAL A 731 8.50 33.41 -27.90
CA VAL A 731 9.65 32.83 -27.19
C VAL A 731 10.60 33.97 -26.78
N PRO A 732 10.80 34.21 -25.47
CA PRO A 732 11.73 35.22 -25.00
C PRO A 732 13.14 34.99 -25.57
N GLY A 733 13.84 36.05 -25.94
CA GLY A 733 15.25 35.99 -26.35
C GLY A 733 16.19 36.30 -25.18
N ARG A 734 17.50 36.09 -25.38
CA ARG A 734 18.53 36.68 -24.51
C ARG A 734 18.41 38.21 -24.49
N GLU A 735 18.93 38.84 -23.43
CA GLU A 735 18.79 40.27 -23.08
C GLU A 735 19.10 41.29 -24.19
N GLU A 736 19.69 40.87 -25.30
CA GLU A 736 20.04 41.71 -26.46
C GLU A 736 18.85 42.03 -27.39
N ASN A 737 17.59 41.95 -26.94
CA ASN A 737 16.47 42.44 -27.75
C ASN A 737 16.47 43.98 -27.75
N PRO A 738 16.76 44.67 -28.88
CA PRO A 738 16.86 46.13 -28.94
C PRO A 738 15.54 46.84 -28.61
N ASN A 739 14.41 46.12 -28.64
CA ASN A 739 13.08 46.66 -28.44
C ASN A 739 12.58 46.58 -26.99
N THR A 740 13.35 46.00 -26.07
CA THR A 740 13.01 45.98 -24.64
C THR A 740 14.26 45.84 -23.77
N PRO A 741 15.11 46.88 -23.66
CA PRO A 741 16.00 46.97 -22.51
C PRO A 741 15.09 46.97 -21.28
N TRP A 742 15.30 46.05 -20.33
CA TRP A 742 14.61 46.06 -19.04
C TRP A 742 14.84 47.41 -18.37
N ARG A 743 13.96 48.39 -18.63
CA ARG A 743 14.04 49.72 -18.01
C ARG A 743 13.49 49.59 -16.60
N ARG A 744 14.34 49.12 -15.68
CA ARG A 744 14.16 49.39 -14.26
C ARG A 744 14.86 50.71 -13.95
N ASP A 745 14.09 51.70 -13.52
CA ASP A 745 14.67 52.84 -12.82
C ASP A 745 15.42 52.32 -11.59
N ARG A 746 16.65 52.77 -11.36
CA ARG A 746 17.45 52.39 -10.18
C ARG A 746 16.79 52.81 -8.86
N GLN A 747 15.79 53.68 -8.89
CA GLN A 747 14.99 54.08 -7.74
C GLN A 747 13.70 53.25 -7.55
N SER A 748 13.36 52.39 -8.49
CA SER A 748 12.19 51.51 -8.38
C SER A 748 12.36 50.53 -7.21
N ARG A 749 11.34 50.42 -6.35
CA ARG A 749 11.23 49.35 -5.33
C ARG A 749 10.63 48.05 -5.90
N LEU A 750 10.43 47.96 -7.22
CA LEU A 750 9.98 46.78 -7.98
C LEU A 750 11.14 46.12 -8.74
#